data_AF-A0A3P5ZXR6-F1
#
_entry.id   AF-A0A3P5ZXR6-F1
#
_cell.length_a   1.000
_cell.length_b   1.000
_cell.length_c   1.000
_cell.angle_alpha   90.00
_cell.angle_beta   90.00
_cell.angle_gamma   90.00
#
_symmetry.space_group_name_H-M   'P 1'
#
loop_
_entity.id
_entity.type
_entity.pdbx_description
1 polymer ?
#
loop_
_entity_poly.entity_id
_entity_poly.type
_entity_poly.pdbx_seq_one_letter_code
_entity_poly.pdbx_strand_id
1 'polypeptide(L)'
;MVDWATLPKDLLNLISKSLDSSFDLLHFRSVCSSWRSSADPKPPLPTHHLPILPDNGTSLFPDSAVGFRLSQRSILLVKPHKPPISESDLFGWLVKVEEDLNAPRKVTTLLDPMSETRRSLPEHFPRSLDVSSFKIRELGREFKLHYFNTVGDIVNSLYLEKAVVRYLDSCSKFVLLTIHVSGKLAVFTSWDRAWTVINDMPSPYDDVIVFNGRFFGVDNNGRTVVVDFESLKLELVASPVYGGDKKFLIESCGEMLMVDMYLSMEEVDGDPGFGEEVFEHHAVFMNERTVKFKVFKFLEREKSWVEVKDLGGKMLFLGDDCNFTASASDLLPSCGGSCVFFTGNVFNEDNVDAMQDRDLGVFDFRSGKIELVHKLPEYAKLFWPPPPWITSHVLRRLYGIILYLRPSFFDALKIIREKHHQNVKCVIWSLRPWRFNRYGGVVVTRTSTLVYPLTLLFITQMTISTCSIALQRFLFTPPPQSLSQGRREKLMEVRCKAGAVPLMKQSHKFLSSLSSPALAGDPSATNRHIKKFVAASPKSVSLNVLSHLLSPHTSLPHLSFFALYLYSEITQASWFDWNPKLIADLVALLNKLERLQESETLLSTTLTNLKSNERDLALFLCSLAESNSKQGSAQGFNQACLRLREILQTSSSVYLKTQAYKSMVSGLCNMDQPNDAETVIEEMRLEKLKPGVFEYKSVLYGYGRLGLFDDMNRIVHRMETEGHRVDTVCSNMVLSSYGAHDALPQMGSWLQRLKDFNVPLSLRTYNTVLNSCPNITSLLKDLNSCPLSVSELLTFLNEDEVVLVRVLTQSSVLHEAMEWSSLEGKLDLHGMHLSSAYLIMMQWMDEIKVRFSGDKCVVPAEIIVVSGSGKHSSVRGESPVKALVKKMMVRTGSPMRIDRKNVGCFIAKGKTVKEWLCQ
;
A
#
# COMPACT_ATOMS: atom_id res chain seq x y z
N MET A 1 50.80 -25.00 -11.06
CA MET A 1 49.72 -24.54 -10.16
C MET A 1 50.20 -24.76 -8.75
N VAL A 2 50.18 -23.73 -7.90
CA VAL A 2 50.41 -23.89 -6.47
C VAL A 2 49.31 -24.81 -5.92
N ASP A 3 49.69 -25.85 -5.18
CA ASP A 3 48.71 -26.69 -4.51
C ASP A 3 48.13 -25.91 -3.33
N TRP A 4 46.97 -25.30 -3.53
CA TRP A 4 46.29 -24.52 -2.50
C TRP A 4 45.96 -25.36 -1.25
N ALA A 5 45.98 -26.70 -1.33
CA ALA A 5 45.84 -27.58 -0.17
C ALA A 5 47.04 -27.53 0.79
N THR A 6 48.22 -27.06 0.35
CA THR A 6 49.45 -27.01 1.16
C THR A 6 49.70 -25.66 1.85
N LEU A 7 48.73 -24.74 1.83
CA LEU A 7 48.86 -23.46 2.52
C LEU A 7 49.02 -23.66 4.04
N PRO A 8 49.97 -22.95 4.69
CA PRO A 8 50.13 -22.98 6.15
C PRO A 8 48.84 -22.61 6.89
N LYS A 9 48.55 -23.34 7.98
CA LYS A 9 47.36 -23.11 8.82
C LYS A 9 47.26 -21.67 9.34
N ASP A 10 48.39 -21.02 9.63
CA ASP A 10 48.39 -19.65 10.12
C ASP A 10 47.90 -18.65 9.08
N LEU A 11 48.30 -18.84 7.81
CA LEU A 11 47.79 -18.04 6.69
C LEU A 11 46.31 -18.34 6.44
N LEU A 12 45.90 -19.60 6.52
CA LEU A 12 44.49 -19.98 6.41
C LEU A 12 43.63 -19.38 7.54
N ASN A 13 44.16 -19.30 8.75
CA ASN A 13 43.51 -18.64 9.89
C ASN A 13 43.43 -17.12 9.71
N LEU A 14 44.45 -16.48 9.14
CA LEU A 14 44.42 -15.05 8.83
C LEU A 14 43.39 -14.74 7.73
N ILE A 15 43.36 -15.56 6.68
CA ILE A 15 42.37 -15.45 5.61
C ILE A 15 40.98 -15.66 6.18
N SER A 16 40.74 -16.73 6.94
CA SER A 16 39.40 -17.02 7.50
C SER A 16 38.89 -15.90 8.41
N LYS A 17 39.76 -15.25 9.18
CA LYS A 17 39.42 -14.07 10.00
C LYS A 17 39.10 -12.82 9.19
N SER A 18 39.60 -12.72 7.95
CA SER A 18 39.30 -11.62 7.03
C SER A 18 38.04 -11.84 6.18
N LEU A 19 37.41 -13.03 6.27
CA LEU A 19 36.19 -13.32 5.52
C LEU A 19 34.95 -12.86 6.30
N ASP A 20 34.36 -11.76 5.85
CA ASP A 20 33.16 -11.21 6.45
C ASP A 20 31.89 -11.96 6.05
N SER A 21 31.84 -12.56 4.85
CA SER A 21 30.70 -13.35 4.37
C SER A 21 30.63 -14.77 4.94
N SER A 22 29.46 -15.17 5.43
CA SER A 22 29.18 -16.58 5.74
C SER A 22 29.28 -17.46 4.50
N PHE A 23 28.94 -16.93 3.31
CA PHE A 23 29.07 -17.64 2.04
C PHE A 23 30.53 -17.80 1.61
N ASP A 24 31.35 -16.75 1.74
CA ASP A 24 32.79 -16.85 1.46
C ASP A 24 33.47 -17.81 2.43
N LEU A 25 33.06 -17.80 3.70
CA LEU A 25 33.54 -18.77 4.68
C LEU A 25 33.11 -20.20 4.33
N LEU A 26 31.88 -20.40 3.83
CA LEU A 26 31.42 -21.70 3.35
C LEU A 26 32.23 -22.19 2.14
N HIS A 27 32.53 -21.31 1.18
CA HIS A 27 33.42 -21.63 0.04
C HIS A 27 34.84 -21.93 0.50
N PHE A 28 35.38 -21.13 1.42
CA PHE A 28 36.69 -21.36 2.02
C PHE A 28 36.75 -22.75 2.69
N ARG A 29 35.70 -23.12 3.43
CA ARG A 29 35.56 -24.42 4.09
C ARG A 29 35.24 -25.58 3.14
N SER A 30 34.85 -25.32 1.89
CA SER A 30 34.50 -26.37 0.92
C SER A 30 35.71 -26.88 0.13
N VAL A 31 36.85 -26.16 0.15
CA VAL A 31 38.07 -26.50 -0.59
C VAL A 31 38.64 -27.88 -0.21
N CYS A 32 39.05 -28.08 1.04
CA CYS A 32 39.56 -29.36 1.55
C CYS A 32 39.45 -29.44 3.09
N SER A 33 39.84 -30.57 3.68
CA SER A 33 39.79 -30.76 5.14
C SER A 33 40.66 -29.77 5.92
N SER A 34 41.85 -29.41 5.39
CA SER A 34 42.76 -28.45 6.01
C SER A 34 42.11 -27.06 6.16
N TRP A 35 41.55 -26.53 5.06
CA TRP A 35 40.85 -25.24 5.03
C TRP A 35 39.56 -25.25 5.86
N ARG A 36 38.85 -26.37 5.86
CA ARG A 36 37.65 -26.55 6.70
C ARG A 36 37.98 -26.48 8.18
N SER A 37 39.14 -27.00 8.59
CA SER A 37 39.60 -27.03 9.98
C SER A 37 40.25 -25.74 10.47
N SER A 38 40.65 -24.84 9.55
CA SER A 38 41.29 -23.54 9.86
C SER A 38 40.29 -22.37 9.93
N ALA A 39 39.01 -22.69 9.93
CA ALA A 39 37.94 -21.73 10.10
C ALA A 39 36.98 -22.36 11.11
N ASP A 40 36.48 -21.57 12.05
CA ASP A 40 35.32 -21.98 12.83
C ASP A 40 34.05 -21.56 12.08
N PRO A 41 32.97 -22.35 12.12
CA PRO A 41 31.68 -21.87 11.65
C PRO A 41 31.32 -20.61 12.44
N LYS A 42 30.87 -19.54 11.77
CA LYS A 42 30.27 -18.42 12.49
C LYS A 42 29.06 -18.95 13.25
N PRO A 43 28.92 -18.67 14.56
CA PRO A 43 27.75 -19.08 15.31
C PRO A 43 26.48 -18.51 14.64
N PRO A 44 25.35 -19.24 14.67
CA PRO A 44 24.09 -18.69 14.19
C PRO A 44 23.77 -17.41 14.95
N LEU A 45 23.12 -16.45 14.29
CA LEU A 45 22.65 -15.24 14.97
C LEU A 45 21.82 -15.67 16.18
N PRO A 46 22.06 -15.10 17.35
CA PRO A 46 21.23 -15.43 18.48
C PRO A 46 19.82 -14.87 18.24
N THR A 47 18.83 -15.75 18.34
CA THR A 47 17.40 -15.43 18.29
C THR A 47 17.01 -14.70 19.58
N HIS A 48 17.33 -13.41 19.67
CA HIS A 48 17.03 -12.64 20.87
C HIS A 48 15.67 -11.96 20.75
N HIS A 49 14.84 -12.17 21.77
CA HIS A 49 13.72 -11.31 22.08
C HIS A 49 14.28 -9.98 22.58
N LEU A 50 14.11 -8.93 21.80
CA LEU A 50 14.44 -7.56 22.17
C LEU A 50 13.20 -6.94 22.82
N PRO A 51 13.36 -6.18 23.91
CA PRO A 51 12.25 -5.42 24.47
C PRO A 51 11.76 -4.38 23.45
N ILE A 52 10.53 -3.92 23.65
CA ILE A 52 9.99 -2.83 22.83
C ILE A 52 10.84 -1.58 23.07
N LEU A 53 11.02 -0.77 22.03
CA LEU A 53 11.56 0.58 22.14
C LEU A 53 10.69 1.34 23.16
N PRO A 54 11.28 1.99 24.18
CA PRO A 54 10.53 2.82 25.11
C PRO A 54 9.91 3.96 24.32
N ASP A 55 8.64 3.79 23.99
CA ASP A 55 7.84 4.81 23.35
C ASP A 55 7.58 5.89 24.41
N ASN A 56 7.64 7.16 24.04
CA ASN A 56 7.27 8.27 24.92
C ASN A 56 5.73 8.30 25.14
N GLY A 57 5.16 7.19 25.65
CA GLY A 57 3.83 7.10 26.24
C GLY A 57 2.72 6.45 25.40
N THR A 58 2.96 5.38 24.62
CA THR A 58 1.90 4.78 23.77
C THR A 58 1.71 3.25 23.85
N SER A 59 2.35 2.54 24.78
CA SER A 59 2.07 1.11 24.96
C SER A 59 0.67 0.85 25.56
N LEU A 60 -0.19 0.14 24.80
CA LEU A 60 -1.49 -0.37 25.25
C LEU A 60 -1.40 -1.74 25.98
N PHE A 61 -0.19 -2.26 26.20
CA PHE A 61 0.02 -3.61 26.73
C PHE A 61 1.05 -3.63 27.86
N PRO A 62 0.82 -4.39 28.96
CA PRO A 62 1.80 -4.51 30.04
C PRO A 62 3.11 -5.14 29.53
N ASP A 63 4.23 -4.62 30.03
CA ASP A 63 5.65 -4.75 29.62
C ASP A 63 6.24 -6.17 29.41
N SER A 64 5.45 -7.24 29.43
CA SER A 64 5.95 -8.62 29.37
C SER A 64 5.45 -9.47 28.20
N ALA A 65 4.53 -8.97 27.36
CA ALA A 65 3.82 -9.79 26.37
C ALA A 65 4.22 -9.57 24.89
N VAL A 66 5.08 -8.60 24.58
CA VAL A 66 5.33 -8.13 23.21
C VAL A 66 6.78 -7.66 23.06
N GLY A 67 7.41 -7.85 21.90
CA GLY A 67 8.81 -7.47 21.66
C GLY A 67 9.21 -7.50 20.18
N PHE A 68 10.51 -7.28 19.92
CA PHE A 68 11.10 -7.39 18.59
C PHE A 68 12.00 -8.61 18.46
N ARG A 69 12.00 -9.24 17.29
CA ARG A 69 12.93 -10.30 16.93
C ARG A 69 13.82 -9.80 15.81
N LEU A 70 15.12 -9.82 16.03
CA LEU A 70 16.09 -9.49 15.00
C LEU A 70 16.25 -10.67 14.02
N SER A 71 16.12 -10.39 12.73
CA SER A 71 16.49 -11.28 11.64
C SER A 71 17.60 -10.66 10.80
N GLN A 72 18.44 -11.50 10.21
CA GLN A 72 19.43 -11.08 9.23
C GLN A 72 19.08 -11.71 7.89
N ARG A 73 19.12 -10.89 6.83
CA ARG A 73 18.90 -11.32 5.46
C ARG A 73 20.10 -10.92 4.62
N SER A 74 20.45 -11.75 3.64
CA SER A 74 21.58 -11.51 2.74
C SER A 74 21.07 -11.33 1.31
N ILE A 75 21.62 -10.33 0.62
CA ILE A 75 21.35 -10.07 -0.79
C ILE A 75 22.49 -10.70 -1.59
N LEU A 76 22.14 -11.64 -2.46
CA LEU A 76 23.09 -12.47 -3.18
C LEU A 76 23.01 -12.23 -4.69
N LEU A 77 24.18 -12.17 -5.30
CA LEU A 77 24.37 -12.27 -6.74
C LEU A 77 24.82 -13.69 -7.08
N VAL A 78 24.00 -14.41 -7.83
CA VAL A 78 24.25 -15.78 -8.27
C VAL A 78 24.60 -15.78 -9.76
N LYS A 79 25.73 -16.42 -10.10
CA LYS A 79 26.18 -16.61 -11.48
C LYS A 79 26.57 -18.07 -11.74
N PRO A 80 26.47 -18.57 -12.99
CA PRO A 80 27.00 -19.88 -13.34
C PRO A 80 28.54 -19.89 -13.32
N HIS A 81 29.15 -21.02 -12.93
CA HIS A 81 30.62 -21.18 -12.94
C HIS A 81 31.23 -21.17 -14.35
N LYS A 82 30.52 -21.75 -15.32
CA LYS A 82 30.90 -21.80 -16.74
C LYS A 82 29.91 -20.96 -17.54
N PRO A 83 30.38 -20.07 -18.43
CA PRO A 83 29.48 -19.30 -19.27
C PRO A 83 28.65 -20.26 -20.15
N PRO A 84 27.34 -20.06 -20.26
CA PRO A 84 26.50 -20.79 -21.20
C PRO A 84 26.98 -20.57 -22.65
N ILE A 85 26.65 -21.50 -23.55
CA ILE A 85 27.15 -21.57 -24.94
C ILE A 85 26.69 -20.33 -25.77
N SER A 86 25.75 -19.53 -25.28
CA SER A 86 25.27 -18.30 -25.91
C SER A 86 25.61 -17.07 -25.05
N GLU A 87 26.02 -15.97 -25.69
CA GLU A 87 26.28 -14.69 -25.01
C GLU A 87 25.02 -14.10 -24.35
N SER A 88 23.82 -14.51 -24.78
CA SER A 88 22.53 -14.01 -24.27
C SER A 88 22.14 -14.48 -22.86
N ASP A 89 22.91 -15.40 -22.26
CA ASP A 89 22.61 -16.03 -20.96
C ASP A 89 23.64 -15.69 -19.84
N LEU A 90 24.49 -14.67 -20.05
CA LEU A 90 25.58 -14.28 -19.14
C LEU A 90 25.18 -13.40 -17.95
N PHE A 91 23.89 -13.13 -17.76
CA PHE A 91 23.42 -12.21 -16.71
C PHE A 91 23.36 -12.88 -15.32
N GLY A 92 23.60 -12.08 -14.29
CA GLY A 92 23.53 -12.53 -12.90
C GLY A 92 22.10 -12.53 -12.36
N TRP A 93 21.82 -13.40 -11.39
CA TRP A 93 20.53 -13.42 -10.68
C TRP A 93 20.68 -12.79 -9.29
N LEU A 94 19.83 -11.80 -9.00
CA LEU A 94 19.71 -11.19 -7.68
C LEU A 94 18.64 -11.91 -6.87
N VAL A 95 18.99 -12.33 -5.66
CA VAL A 95 18.05 -12.98 -4.74
C VAL A 95 18.34 -12.57 -3.30
N LYS A 96 17.29 -12.31 -2.52
CA LYS A 96 17.40 -12.11 -1.07
C LYS A 96 17.08 -13.42 -0.36
N VAL A 97 17.87 -13.74 0.67
CA VAL A 97 17.71 -14.97 1.43
C VAL A 97 17.55 -14.69 2.92
N GLU A 98 16.60 -15.38 3.55
CA GLU A 98 16.36 -15.34 4.99
C GLU A 98 16.45 -16.77 5.56
N GLU A 99 17.25 -16.97 6.61
CA GLU A 99 17.27 -18.25 7.33
C GLU A 99 16.06 -18.33 8.27
N ASP A 100 15.22 -19.37 8.14
CA ASP A 100 14.11 -19.61 9.08
C ASP A 100 14.65 -20.13 10.41
N LEU A 101 14.63 -19.24 11.41
CA LEU A 101 15.16 -19.49 12.75
C LEU A 101 14.23 -20.39 13.61
N ASN A 102 13.03 -20.74 13.14
CA ASN A 102 12.07 -21.59 13.85
C ASN A 102 11.97 -23.01 13.27
N ALA A 103 12.52 -23.25 12.08
CA ALA A 103 12.44 -24.55 11.43
C ALA A 103 13.50 -25.54 11.97
N PRO A 104 13.14 -26.81 12.25
CA PRO A 104 14.08 -27.84 12.73
C PRO A 104 15.13 -28.26 11.68
N ARG A 105 14.98 -27.81 10.44
CA ARG A 105 15.98 -27.87 9.36
C ARG A 105 16.23 -26.43 8.93
N LYS A 106 17.48 -26.06 8.63
CA LYS A 106 17.85 -24.75 8.07
C LYS A 106 17.12 -24.53 6.73
N VAL A 107 15.87 -24.08 6.78
CA VAL A 107 15.08 -23.75 5.59
C VAL A 107 15.36 -22.29 5.28
N THR A 108 15.92 -22.05 4.11
CA THR A 108 16.17 -20.69 3.63
C THR A 108 14.99 -20.26 2.77
N THR A 109 14.35 -19.15 3.12
CA THR A 109 13.28 -18.55 2.32
C THR A 109 13.92 -17.63 1.27
N LEU A 110 13.44 -17.73 0.03
CA LEU A 110 13.81 -16.81 -1.05
C LEU A 110 12.84 -15.64 -1.07
N LEU A 111 13.37 -14.44 -1.08
CA LEU A 111 12.65 -13.17 -1.09
C LEU A 111 13.06 -12.34 -2.30
N ASP A 112 12.20 -11.41 -2.69
CA ASP A 112 12.54 -10.36 -3.65
C ASP A 112 13.74 -9.52 -3.12
N PRO A 113 14.75 -9.19 -3.95
CA PRO A 113 15.87 -8.35 -3.52
C PRO A 113 15.47 -6.96 -3.04
N MET A 114 14.39 -6.40 -3.60
CA MET A 114 13.97 -5.02 -3.41
C MET A 114 12.84 -4.90 -2.39
N SER A 115 12.05 -5.95 -2.17
CA SER A 115 10.90 -5.96 -1.24
C SER A 115 10.92 -7.14 -0.25
N GLU A 116 9.84 -7.29 0.50
CA GLU A 116 9.60 -8.40 1.43
C GLU A 116 8.79 -9.55 0.81
N THR A 117 8.37 -9.39 -0.45
CA THR A 117 7.44 -10.31 -1.08
C THR A 117 8.10 -11.68 -1.32
N ARG A 118 7.41 -12.73 -0.88
CA ARG A 118 7.73 -14.11 -1.27
C ARG A 118 7.14 -14.36 -2.66
N ARG A 119 8.00 -14.59 -3.66
CA ARG A 119 7.54 -14.97 -5.00
C ARG A 119 7.31 -16.48 -5.11
N SER A 120 6.26 -16.87 -5.83
CA SER A 120 5.94 -18.27 -6.09
C SER A 120 7.01 -18.91 -6.98
N LEU A 121 7.69 -19.94 -6.45
CA LEU A 121 8.72 -20.66 -7.20
C LEU A 121 8.08 -21.44 -8.37
N PRO A 122 8.70 -21.48 -9.56
CA PRO A 122 8.23 -22.32 -10.67
C PRO A 122 8.09 -23.78 -10.25
N GLU A 123 7.14 -24.53 -10.83
CA GLU A 123 6.88 -25.95 -10.48
C GLU A 123 8.13 -26.85 -10.57
N HIS A 124 9.08 -26.51 -11.44
CA HIS A 124 10.33 -27.25 -11.65
C HIS A 124 11.53 -26.69 -10.89
N PHE A 125 11.32 -25.76 -9.96
CA PHE A 125 12.39 -25.19 -9.15
C PHE A 125 12.95 -26.25 -8.18
N PRO A 126 14.28 -26.43 -8.09
CA PRO A 126 14.87 -27.47 -7.25
C PRO A 126 14.64 -27.20 -5.77
N ARG A 127 14.22 -28.23 -5.02
CA ARG A 127 14.07 -28.16 -3.54
C ARG A 127 15.41 -27.96 -2.79
N SER A 128 16.53 -28.19 -3.46
CA SER A 128 17.88 -27.99 -2.91
C SER A 128 18.80 -27.47 -4.02
N LEU A 129 19.49 -26.36 -3.76
CA LEU A 129 20.51 -25.80 -4.63
C LEU A 129 21.90 -26.12 -4.08
N ASP A 130 22.75 -26.72 -4.90
CA ASP A 130 24.16 -26.90 -4.57
C ASP A 130 24.91 -25.59 -4.84
N VAL A 131 25.18 -24.83 -3.79
CA VAL A 131 25.87 -23.53 -3.86
C VAL A 131 27.27 -23.64 -4.50
N SER A 132 27.93 -24.80 -4.43
CA SER A 132 29.25 -25.01 -5.04
C SER A 132 29.22 -24.99 -6.58
N SER A 133 28.04 -25.19 -7.18
CA SER A 133 27.87 -25.14 -8.64
C SER A 133 27.76 -23.71 -9.19
N PHE A 134 27.65 -22.70 -8.33
CA PHE A 134 27.43 -21.30 -8.68
C PHE A 134 28.53 -20.41 -8.09
N LYS A 135 28.82 -19.30 -8.77
CA LYS A 135 29.59 -18.20 -8.19
C LYS A 135 28.58 -17.31 -7.46
N ILE A 136 28.63 -17.31 -6.13
CA ILE A 136 27.75 -16.52 -5.29
C ILE A 136 28.58 -15.40 -4.67
N ARG A 137 28.09 -14.17 -4.76
CA ARG A 137 28.66 -13.01 -4.08
C ARG A 137 27.58 -12.33 -3.25
N GLU A 138 27.88 -12.05 -1.99
CA GLU A 138 27.01 -11.23 -1.14
C GLU A 138 27.19 -9.75 -1.51
N LEU A 139 26.10 -9.07 -1.85
CA LEU A 139 26.10 -7.64 -2.23
C LEU A 139 25.70 -6.73 -1.07
N GLY A 140 24.96 -7.25 -0.09
CA GLY A 140 24.46 -6.46 1.03
C GLY A 140 23.84 -7.34 2.12
N ARG A 141 23.70 -6.75 3.30
CA ARG A 141 23.02 -7.34 4.46
C ARG A 141 21.94 -6.41 4.95
N GLU A 142 20.82 -7.01 5.29
CA GLU A 142 19.66 -6.35 5.87
C GLU A 142 19.45 -6.92 7.27
N PHE A 143 19.25 -6.03 8.24
CA PHE A 143 18.84 -6.40 9.59
C PHE A 143 17.42 -5.90 9.80
N LYS A 144 16.52 -6.83 10.12
CA LYS A 144 15.10 -6.50 10.29
C LYS A 144 14.60 -6.84 11.67
N LEU A 145 13.87 -5.89 12.25
CA LEU A 145 13.16 -6.04 13.52
C LEU A 145 11.73 -6.49 13.25
N HIS A 146 11.43 -7.75 13.55
CA HIS A 146 10.08 -8.31 13.47
C HIS A 146 9.33 -8.05 14.77
N TYR A 147 8.25 -7.30 14.72
CA TYR A 147 7.37 -7.12 15.86
C TYR A 147 6.48 -8.35 16.07
N PHE A 148 6.44 -8.89 17.29
CA PHE A 148 5.67 -10.09 17.60
C PHE A 148 5.01 -10.01 18.99
N ASN A 149 3.91 -10.74 19.16
CA ASN A 149 3.22 -10.93 20.44
C ASN A 149 3.48 -12.35 20.99
N THR A 150 3.31 -12.57 22.30
CA THR A 150 3.43 -13.86 23.02
C THR A 150 2.68 -15.07 22.42
N VAL A 151 1.75 -14.85 21.48
CA VAL A 151 1.04 -15.91 20.74
C VAL A 151 1.79 -16.36 19.46
N GLY A 152 2.89 -15.69 19.11
CA GLY A 152 3.72 -16.02 17.93
C GLY A 152 3.25 -15.36 16.63
N ASP A 153 2.17 -14.57 16.66
CA ASP A 153 1.67 -13.82 15.50
C ASP A 153 2.57 -12.61 15.23
N ILE A 154 3.09 -12.52 14.00
CA ILE A 154 3.73 -11.32 13.47
C ILE A 154 2.61 -10.31 13.20
N VAL A 155 2.60 -9.22 13.97
CA VAL A 155 1.71 -8.09 13.71
C VAL A 155 2.50 -7.14 12.83
N ASN A 156 1.94 -6.73 11.69
CA ASN A 156 2.59 -5.76 10.79
C ASN A 156 3.14 -4.60 11.60
N SER A 157 4.47 -4.46 11.56
CA SER A 157 5.21 -3.50 12.37
C SER A 157 4.77 -2.09 12.00
N LEU A 158 4.14 -1.40 12.95
CA LEU A 158 3.92 0.03 12.88
C LEU A 158 5.29 0.71 12.97
N TYR A 159 5.74 1.27 11.84
CA TYR A 159 6.75 2.34 11.76
C TYR A 159 8.13 2.06 12.40
N LEU A 160 8.85 1.03 11.96
CA LEU A 160 10.31 1.03 12.12
C LEU A 160 10.97 1.10 10.76
N GLU A 161 11.84 2.09 10.59
CA GLU A 161 12.72 2.21 9.44
C GLU A 161 13.95 1.28 9.60
N LYS A 162 14.73 1.13 8.53
CA LYS A 162 15.94 0.32 8.44
C LYS A 162 16.77 0.26 9.74
N ALA A 163 17.13 -0.95 10.16
CA ALA A 163 18.03 -1.18 11.28
C ALA A 163 19.43 -1.59 10.80
N VAL A 164 20.45 -1.15 11.53
CA VAL A 164 21.85 -1.52 11.27
C VAL A 164 22.51 -2.05 12.53
N VAL A 165 23.32 -3.09 12.38
CA VAL A 165 23.92 -3.81 13.51
C VAL A 165 25.44 -3.86 13.37
N ARG A 166 26.13 -3.61 14.47
CA ARG A 166 27.58 -3.79 14.60
C ARG A 166 27.88 -4.78 15.73
N TYR A 167 28.59 -5.86 15.40
CA TYR A 167 29.13 -6.78 16.40
C TYR A 167 30.43 -6.23 17.00
N LEU A 168 30.57 -6.33 18.32
CA LEU A 168 31.78 -5.92 19.05
C LEU A 168 32.73 -7.10 19.30
N ASP A 169 32.20 -8.32 19.33
CA ASP A 169 32.96 -9.55 19.52
C ASP A 169 32.46 -10.67 18.58
N SER A 170 32.89 -11.91 18.83
CA SER A 170 32.59 -13.12 18.04
C SER A 170 31.11 -13.57 18.09
N CYS A 171 30.17 -12.62 18.10
CA CYS A 171 28.71 -12.73 17.96
C CYS A 171 27.86 -12.71 19.26
N SER A 172 28.42 -12.30 20.41
CA SER A 172 27.66 -12.20 21.67
C SER A 172 27.27 -10.77 22.04
N LYS A 173 28.15 -9.80 21.77
CA LYS A 173 27.91 -8.38 22.00
C LYS A 173 27.69 -7.66 20.69
N PHE A 174 26.57 -6.98 20.58
CA PHE A 174 26.26 -6.13 19.43
C PHE A 174 25.55 -4.85 19.85
N VAL A 175 25.71 -3.85 19.00
CA VAL A 175 25.00 -2.59 19.05
C VAL A 175 24.11 -2.52 17.82
N LEU A 176 22.88 -2.07 18.00
CA LEU A 176 21.94 -1.84 16.92
C LEU A 176 21.55 -0.36 16.93
N LEU A 177 21.55 0.25 15.75
CA LEU A 177 21.02 1.60 15.52
C LEU A 177 19.80 1.48 14.58
N THR A 178 18.75 2.22 14.90
CA THR A 178 17.53 2.31 14.08
C THR A 178 16.95 3.72 14.20
N ILE A 179 16.00 4.05 13.32
CA ILE A 179 15.21 5.27 13.44
C ILE A 179 13.91 4.93 14.17
N HIS A 180 13.64 5.68 15.24
CA HIS A 180 12.44 5.58 16.07
C HIS A 180 11.24 6.20 15.35
N VAL A 181 10.02 5.77 15.69
CA VAL A 181 8.75 6.30 15.13
C VAL A 181 8.62 7.83 15.19
N SER A 182 9.34 8.48 16.11
CA SER A 182 9.37 9.93 16.23
C SER A 182 10.30 10.62 15.24
N GLY A 183 11.03 9.89 14.39
CA GLY A 183 12.09 10.41 13.52
C GLY A 183 13.46 10.56 14.20
N LYS A 184 13.63 10.12 15.46
CA LYS A 184 14.89 10.19 16.22
C LYS A 184 15.75 8.94 16.03
N LEU A 185 17.05 9.04 16.28
CA LEU A 185 17.91 7.86 16.35
C LEU A 185 17.72 7.11 17.68
N ALA A 186 17.70 5.77 17.62
CA ALA A 186 17.62 4.90 18.79
C ALA A 186 18.69 3.80 18.74
N VAL A 187 19.39 3.62 19.86
CA VAL A 187 20.48 2.66 20.03
C VAL A 187 20.04 1.55 20.98
N PHE A 188 20.26 0.30 20.61
CA PHE A 188 20.13 -0.85 21.48
C PHE A 188 21.50 -1.47 21.74
N THR A 189 21.79 -1.78 23.00
CA THR A 189 22.99 -2.52 23.39
C THR A 189 22.60 -3.91 23.90
N SER A 190 23.25 -4.95 23.37
CA SER A 190 22.86 -6.33 23.71
C SER A 190 23.18 -6.73 25.16
N TRP A 191 24.12 -6.04 25.80
CA TRP A 191 24.53 -6.30 27.18
C TRP A 191 23.62 -5.62 28.21
N ASP A 192 23.18 -4.38 27.95
CA ASP A 192 22.19 -3.72 28.83
C ASP A 192 20.76 -4.22 28.53
N ARG A 193 20.58 -4.84 27.36
CA ARG A 193 19.28 -5.26 26.82
C ARG A 193 18.27 -4.13 26.85
N ALA A 194 18.73 -2.92 26.58
CA ALA A 194 17.95 -1.71 26.69
C ALA A 194 18.12 -0.84 25.44
N TRP A 195 17.05 -0.15 25.12
CA TRP A 195 17.04 0.89 24.10
C TRP A 195 17.29 2.24 24.74
N THR A 196 18.06 3.08 24.05
CA THR A 196 18.24 4.49 24.38
C THR A 196 17.96 5.34 23.16
N VAL A 197 16.99 6.26 23.28
CA VAL A 197 16.67 7.23 22.22
C VAL A 197 17.56 8.46 22.39
N ILE A 198 18.25 8.83 21.32
CA ILE A 198 19.13 10.00 21.30
C ILE A 198 18.28 11.25 21.11
N ASN A 199 18.39 12.21 22.04
CA ASN A 199 17.62 13.45 22.03
C ASN A 199 18.26 14.53 21.14
N ASP A 200 18.41 14.23 19.86
CA ASP A 200 18.81 15.17 18.80
C ASP A 200 17.98 14.90 17.56
N MET A 201 17.24 15.90 17.09
CA MET A 201 16.45 15.84 15.86
C MET A 201 16.11 17.26 15.37
N PRO A 202 17.07 17.96 14.76
CA PRO A 202 16.77 19.20 14.04
C PRO A 202 15.76 18.96 12.92
N SER A 203 15.80 17.79 12.30
CA SER A 203 14.81 17.28 11.36
C SER A 203 14.78 15.74 11.44
N PRO A 204 13.69 15.09 11.00
CA PRO A 204 13.58 13.62 11.05
C PRO A 204 14.71 12.94 10.29
N TYR A 205 15.26 11.88 10.87
CA TYR A 205 16.23 11.01 10.19
C TYR A 205 15.53 10.20 9.10
N ASP A 206 16.14 10.12 7.92
CA ASP A 206 15.62 9.38 6.75
C ASP A 206 16.31 8.01 6.58
N ASP A 207 17.60 7.91 6.94
CA ASP A 207 18.36 6.67 6.78
C ASP A 207 19.55 6.56 7.76
N VAL A 208 19.96 5.33 8.04
CA VAL A 208 21.11 4.95 8.86
C VAL A 208 22.00 3.94 8.13
N ILE A 209 23.31 3.99 8.39
CA ILE A 209 24.28 3.05 7.83
C ILE A 209 25.42 2.77 8.82
N VAL A 210 26.04 1.59 8.72
CA VAL A 210 27.36 1.33 9.29
C VAL A 210 28.38 1.50 8.18
N PHE A 211 29.30 2.45 8.33
CA PHE A 211 30.35 2.71 7.36
C PHE A 211 31.70 2.82 8.07
N ASN A 212 32.73 2.09 7.60
CA ASN A 212 34.03 1.98 8.27
C ASN A 212 33.90 1.67 9.78
N GLY A 213 32.95 0.79 10.12
CA GLY A 213 32.66 0.39 11.50
C GLY A 213 31.98 1.46 12.35
N ARG A 214 31.72 2.68 11.88
CA ARG A 214 30.99 3.70 12.64
C ARG A 214 29.53 3.77 12.20
N PHE A 215 28.66 4.16 13.12
CA PHE A 215 27.25 4.39 12.83
C PHE A 215 27.05 5.81 12.31
N PHE A 216 26.33 5.94 11.20
CA PHE A 216 25.96 7.21 10.61
C PHE A 216 24.44 7.30 10.50
N GLY A 217 23.91 8.52 10.66
CA GLY A 217 22.52 8.86 10.35
C GLY A 217 22.48 10.10 9.48
N VAL A 218 21.51 10.16 8.56
CA VAL A 218 21.22 11.34 7.74
C VAL A 218 19.78 11.78 7.96
N ASP A 219 19.57 13.08 8.16
CA ASP A 219 18.23 13.66 8.21
C ASP A 219 17.71 14.07 6.84
N ASN A 220 16.42 14.39 6.77
CA ASN A 220 15.74 14.75 5.52
C ASN A 220 16.34 16.01 4.83
N ASN A 221 17.05 16.86 5.58
CA ASN A 221 17.79 18.02 5.09
C ASN A 221 19.23 17.65 4.64
N GLY A 222 19.60 16.38 4.69
CA GLY A 222 20.93 15.88 4.34
C GLY A 222 21.99 16.11 5.41
N ARG A 223 21.64 16.55 6.62
CA ARG A 223 22.59 16.67 7.74
C ARG A 223 23.06 15.27 8.11
N THR A 224 24.36 15.03 8.05
CA THR A 224 24.92 13.71 8.36
C THR A 224 25.72 13.75 9.65
N VAL A 225 25.40 12.83 10.56
CA VAL A 225 26.04 12.69 11.87
C VAL A 225 26.66 11.31 12.03
N VAL A 226 27.73 11.24 12.82
CA VAL A 226 28.24 9.98 13.39
C VAL A 226 27.68 9.81 14.78
N VAL A 227 27.21 8.60 15.08
CA VAL A 227 26.71 8.21 16.41
C VAL A 227 27.83 7.52 17.17
N ASP A 228 28.28 8.13 18.26
CA ASP A 228 29.07 7.44 19.27
C ASP A 228 28.10 6.70 20.22
N PHE A 229 28.07 5.37 20.14
CA PHE A 229 27.16 4.57 20.94
C PHE A 229 27.57 4.48 22.42
N GLU A 230 28.82 4.78 22.76
CA GLU A 230 29.30 4.74 24.16
C GLU A 230 28.89 6.01 24.91
N SER A 231 29.09 7.18 24.29
CA SER A 231 28.70 8.47 24.90
C SER A 231 27.31 8.96 24.51
N LEU A 232 26.68 8.33 23.50
CA LEU A 232 25.43 8.73 22.86
C LEU A 232 25.46 10.15 22.25
N LYS A 233 26.66 10.68 22.01
CA LYS A 233 26.86 11.98 21.37
C LYS A 233 26.85 11.83 19.86
N LEU A 234 26.35 12.87 19.20
CA LEU A 234 26.34 12.98 17.75
C LEU A 234 27.39 14.00 17.31
N GLU A 235 28.27 13.59 16.39
CA GLU A 235 29.22 14.49 15.74
C GLU A 235 28.72 14.82 14.33
N LEU A 236 28.64 16.10 13.98
CA LEU A 236 28.38 16.53 12.61
C LEU A 236 29.59 16.21 11.73
N VAL A 237 29.37 15.39 10.71
CA VAL A 237 30.42 14.94 9.78
C VAL A 237 30.23 15.43 8.36
N ALA A 238 29.03 15.88 7.99
CA ALA A 238 28.82 16.60 6.74
C ALA A 238 27.79 17.73 6.89
N SER A 239 28.06 18.87 6.26
CA SER A 239 27.08 19.94 6.12
C SER A 239 25.81 19.47 5.41
N PRO A 240 24.62 20.00 5.77
CA PRO A 240 23.36 19.64 5.13
C PRO A 240 23.35 19.87 3.62
N VAL A 241 22.70 18.96 2.89
CA VAL A 241 22.45 19.07 1.45
C VAL A 241 20.96 19.25 1.26
N TYR A 242 20.56 20.51 1.14
CA TYR A 242 19.16 20.89 0.95
C TYR A 242 18.66 20.53 -0.45
N GLY A 243 17.38 20.19 -0.54
CA GLY A 243 16.73 19.65 -1.75
C GLY A 243 16.31 18.21 -1.51
N GLY A 244 15.54 17.65 -2.47
CA GLY A 244 14.95 16.31 -2.44
C GLY A 244 14.10 16.00 -1.19
N ASP A 245 13.27 14.98 -1.31
CA ASP A 245 12.22 14.66 -0.34
C ASP A 245 12.61 13.48 0.56
N LYS A 246 13.54 12.63 0.10
CA LYS A 246 14.06 11.51 0.89
C LYS A 246 15.53 11.23 0.61
N LYS A 247 16.31 10.97 1.66
CA LYS A 247 17.75 10.65 1.59
C LYS A 247 18.02 9.18 1.87
N PHE A 248 18.96 8.60 1.13
CA PHE A 248 19.41 7.22 1.33
C PHE A 248 20.93 7.17 1.41
N LEU A 249 21.47 6.48 2.41
CA LEU A 249 22.89 6.20 2.56
C LEU A 249 23.21 4.81 2.01
N ILE A 250 24.32 4.75 1.29
CA ILE A 250 24.76 3.53 0.63
C ILE A 250 26.29 3.42 0.59
N GLU A 251 26.81 2.24 0.92
CA GLU A 251 28.22 1.93 0.76
C GLU A 251 28.50 1.36 -0.64
N SER A 252 29.53 1.88 -1.30
CA SER A 252 29.97 1.41 -2.61
C SER A 252 31.49 1.40 -2.71
N CYS A 253 32.09 0.20 -2.71
CA CYS A 253 33.53 0.01 -2.88
C CYS A 253 34.39 0.83 -1.89
N GLY A 254 33.99 0.89 -0.62
CA GLY A 254 34.67 1.68 0.42
C GLY A 254 34.38 3.18 0.38
N GLU A 255 33.46 3.63 -0.46
CA GLU A 255 32.95 5.00 -0.51
C GLU A 255 31.54 5.06 0.07
N MET A 256 31.22 6.09 0.85
CA MET A 256 29.86 6.37 1.27
C MET A 256 29.22 7.35 0.29
N LEU A 257 28.07 6.97 -0.26
CA LEU A 257 27.25 7.81 -1.12
C LEU A 257 25.93 8.13 -0.42
N MET A 258 25.38 9.30 -0.73
CA MET A 258 24.03 9.71 -0.38
C MET A 258 23.23 9.88 -1.67
N VAL A 259 22.12 9.17 -1.78
CA VAL A 259 21.16 9.33 -2.86
C VAL A 259 20.03 10.23 -2.37
N ASP A 260 19.81 11.33 -3.08
CA ASP A 260 18.80 12.34 -2.81
C ASP A 260 17.67 12.19 -3.81
N MET A 261 16.51 11.71 -3.34
CA MET A 261 15.35 11.40 -4.15
C MET A 261 14.38 12.58 -4.18
N TYR A 262 13.98 13.01 -5.37
CA TYR A 262 13.02 14.09 -5.59
C TYR A 262 11.68 13.49 -6.00
N LEU A 263 10.65 13.89 -5.28
CA LEU A 263 9.28 13.50 -5.47
C LEU A 263 8.51 14.69 -6.09
N SER A 264 7.57 14.37 -6.96
CA SER A 264 6.60 15.30 -7.49
C SER A 264 5.22 14.80 -7.11
N MET A 265 4.37 15.73 -6.72
CA MET A 265 2.95 15.49 -6.62
C MET A 265 2.37 15.55 -8.04
N GLU A 266 2.02 14.40 -8.59
CA GLU A 266 0.97 14.34 -9.62
C GLU A 266 -0.31 13.90 -8.90
N GLU A 267 -1.45 14.53 -9.20
CA GLU A 267 -2.68 14.08 -8.58
C GLU A 267 -3.00 12.65 -8.97
N VAL A 268 -3.42 11.89 -7.97
CA VAL A 268 -4.01 10.59 -8.18
C VAL A 268 -5.40 10.81 -8.78
N ASP A 269 -5.56 10.49 -10.07
CA ASP A 269 -6.84 9.96 -10.56
C ASP A 269 -7.06 8.59 -9.89
N GLY A 270 -7.36 8.63 -8.60
CA GLY A 270 -7.74 7.51 -7.76
C GLY A 270 -7.84 8.00 -6.33
N ASP A 271 -8.99 8.52 -5.95
CA ASP A 271 -9.21 8.97 -4.56
C ASP A 271 -9.45 7.77 -3.62
N PRO A 272 -9.22 7.86 -2.30
CA PRO A 272 -9.64 6.86 -1.32
C PRO A 272 -11.10 7.12 -0.97
N GLY A 273 -11.96 6.12 -1.13
CA GLY A 273 -13.42 6.27 -0.99
C GLY A 273 -13.89 7.15 0.18
N PHE A 274 -14.43 8.34 -0.14
CA PHE A 274 -15.11 9.21 0.81
C PHE A 274 -16.34 8.53 1.41
N GLY A 275 -16.15 7.96 2.59
CA GLY A 275 -17.16 7.86 3.64
C GLY A 275 -16.54 8.57 4.82
N GLU A 276 -17.33 9.31 5.61
CA GLU A 276 -16.85 10.14 6.73
C GLU A 276 -16.14 9.37 7.87
N GLU A 277 -15.78 8.10 7.67
CA GLU A 277 -14.87 7.34 8.53
C GLU A 277 -13.60 7.01 7.75
N VAL A 278 -12.67 7.98 7.62
CA VAL A 278 -11.20 7.87 7.79
C VAL A 278 -10.62 9.27 7.54
N PHE A 279 -10.74 10.17 8.51
CA PHE A 279 -9.90 11.39 8.55
C PHE A 279 -8.75 11.30 9.56
N GLU A 280 -8.59 10.18 10.27
CA GLU A 280 -7.47 9.97 11.22
C GLU A 280 -6.18 9.39 10.60
N HIS A 281 -6.09 9.22 9.28
CA HIS A 281 -4.81 8.84 8.63
C HIS A 281 -4.57 9.57 7.29
N HIS A 282 -4.66 10.91 7.30
CA HIS A 282 -4.34 11.77 6.16
C HIS A 282 -2.86 11.79 5.72
N ALA A 283 -2.00 10.96 6.33
CA ALA A 283 -0.60 10.82 5.94
C ALA A 283 -0.34 9.69 4.90
N VAL A 284 -1.38 9.01 4.38
CA VAL A 284 -1.19 7.76 3.60
C VAL A 284 -1.67 7.82 2.14
N PHE A 285 -2.17 8.94 1.62
CA PHE A 285 -2.72 8.98 0.24
C PHE A 285 -2.19 10.09 -0.68
N MET A 286 -0.98 10.60 -0.42
CA MET A 286 -0.22 11.31 -1.46
C MET A 286 0.50 10.24 -2.33
N ASN A 287 0.13 10.02 -3.61
CA ASN A 287 1.03 9.31 -4.52
C ASN A 287 2.13 10.28 -4.95
N GLU A 288 3.15 10.38 -4.11
CA GLU A 288 4.40 11.01 -4.45
C GLU A 288 5.06 10.21 -5.58
N ARG A 289 5.19 10.81 -6.76
CA ARG A 289 5.87 10.20 -7.89
C ARG A 289 7.34 10.56 -7.86
N THR A 290 8.22 9.58 -8.00
CA THR A 290 9.65 9.88 -8.13
C THR A 290 9.94 10.50 -9.49
N VAL A 291 10.59 11.67 -9.50
CA VAL A 291 10.89 12.41 -10.75
C VAL A 291 12.37 12.54 -11.04
N LYS A 292 13.22 12.49 -10.01
CA LYS A 292 14.66 12.68 -10.17
C LYS A 292 15.44 12.13 -9.00
N PHE A 293 16.69 11.76 -9.26
CA PHE A 293 17.69 11.50 -8.24
C PHE A 293 18.91 12.40 -8.43
N LYS A 294 19.56 12.76 -7.32
CA LYS A 294 20.95 13.22 -7.29
C LYS A 294 21.75 12.29 -6.39
N VAL A 295 23.04 12.13 -6.67
CA VAL A 295 23.92 11.30 -5.85
C VAL A 295 25.10 12.15 -5.40
N PHE A 296 25.45 12.04 -4.14
CA PHE A 296 26.55 12.75 -3.52
C PHE A 296 27.55 11.75 -2.93
N LYS A 297 28.83 12.08 -3.00
CA LYS A 297 29.92 11.32 -2.38
C LYS A 297 30.38 12.02 -1.12
N PHE A 298 30.57 11.25 -0.05
CA PHE A 298 31.07 11.75 1.22
C PHE A 298 32.57 12.00 1.16
N LEU A 299 33.00 13.20 1.55
CA LEU A 299 34.41 13.56 1.70
C LEU A 299 34.71 13.86 3.17
N GLU A 300 35.18 12.84 3.89
CA GLU A 300 35.40 12.92 5.34
C GLU A 300 36.36 14.05 5.76
N ARG A 301 37.43 14.28 4.99
CA ARG A 301 38.41 15.36 5.28
C ARG A 301 37.81 16.76 5.16
N GLU A 302 36.85 16.92 4.26
CA GLU A 302 36.23 18.21 3.95
C GLU A 302 34.93 18.41 4.75
N LYS A 303 34.48 17.37 5.47
CA LYS A 303 33.18 17.30 6.15
C LYS A 303 32.05 17.76 5.23
N SER A 304 32.02 17.23 4.01
CA SER A 304 31.12 17.69 2.95
C SER A 304 30.61 16.55 2.06
N TRP A 305 29.56 16.87 1.32
CA TRP A 305 28.99 16.04 0.26
C TRP A 305 29.27 16.70 -1.08
N VAL A 306 29.79 15.93 -2.04
CA VAL A 306 30.07 16.41 -3.40
C VAL A 306 29.22 15.66 -4.41
N GLU A 307 28.46 16.37 -5.22
CA GLU A 307 27.60 15.79 -6.25
C GLU A 307 28.41 14.98 -7.27
N VAL A 308 27.97 13.75 -7.51
CA VAL A 308 28.55 12.82 -8.48
C VAL A 308 27.71 12.88 -9.75
N LYS A 309 28.37 13.22 -10.87
CA LYS A 309 27.71 13.33 -12.19
C LYS A 309 27.67 12.05 -13.00
N ASP A 310 28.48 11.05 -12.62
CA ASP A 310 28.49 9.73 -13.23
C ASP A 310 28.90 8.69 -12.18
N LEU A 311 28.16 7.59 -12.13
CA LEU A 311 28.40 6.48 -11.20
C LEU A 311 29.47 5.51 -11.72
N GLY A 312 30.06 5.75 -12.90
CA GLY A 312 31.19 4.97 -13.41
C GLY A 312 30.86 3.50 -13.64
N GLY A 313 29.63 3.21 -14.10
CA GLY A 313 29.16 1.84 -14.31
C GLY A 313 28.68 1.13 -13.06
N LYS A 314 28.49 1.84 -11.94
CA LYS A 314 27.83 1.30 -10.73
C LYS A 314 26.30 1.33 -10.90
N MET A 315 25.62 0.36 -10.30
CA MET A 315 24.17 0.28 -10.18
C MET A 315 23.83 0.36 -8.69
N LEU A 316 22.98 1.32 -8.31
CA LEU A 316 22.54 1.51 -6.93
C LEU A 316 21.13 0.95 -6.78
N PHE A 317 20.86 0.24 -5.68
CA PHE A 317 19.55 -0.36 -5.40
C PHE A 317 19.05 0.20 -4.07
N LEU A 318 17.90 0.86 -4.10
CA LEU A 318 17.18 1.41 -2.96
C LEU A 318 16.02 0.47 -2.62
N GLY A 319 16.24 -0.45 -1.67
CA GLY A 319 15.22 -1.38 -1.21
C GLY A 319 14.52 -0.89 0.05
N ASP A 320 13.43 -1.56 0.44
CA ASP A 320 12.59 -1.14 1.57
C ASP A 320 13.37 -1.08 2.90
N ASP A 321 14.24 -2.06 3.15
CA ASP A 321 14.99 -2.24 4.40
C ASP A 321 16.53 -2.29 4.19
N CYS A 322 17.02 -2.19 2.95
CA CYS A 322 18.46 -2.26 2.64
C CYS A 322 18.80 -1.57 1.31
N ASN A 323 19.89 -0.80 1.33
CA ASN A 323 20.46 -0.17 0.14
C ASN A 323 21.78 -0.87 -0.20
N PHE A 324 21.97 -1.27 -1.46
CA PHE A 324 23.17 -1.99 -1.87
C PHE A 324 23.62 -1.64 -3.30
N THR A 325 24.89 -1.90 -3.61
CA THR A 325 25.47 -1.58 -4.93
C THR A 325 25.98 -2.80 -5.65
N ALA A 326 25.98 -2.73 -6.98
CA ALA A 326 26.59 -3.72 -7.84
C ALA A 326 27.28 -3.05 -9.04
N SER A 327 28.26 -3.73 -9.64
CA SER A 327 28.83 -3.30 -10.91
C SER A 327 27.91 -3.71 -12.06
N ALA A 328 27.69 -2.82 -13.03
CA ALA A 328 26.99 -3.17 -14.28
C ALA A 328 27.70 -4.28 -15.03
N SER A 329 29.05 -4.27 -15.05
CA SER A 329 29.84 -5.35 -15.65
C SER A 329 29.62 -6.71 -14.99
N ASP A 330 29.21 -6.71 -13.71
CA ASP A 330 28.86 -7.93 -13.01
C ASP A 330 27.45 -8.41 -13.32
N LEU A 331 26.47 -7.51 -13.45
CA LEU A 331 25.08 -7.91 -13.63
C LEU A 331 24.72 -8.11 -15.11
N LEU A 332 25.09 -7.13 -15.94
CA LEU A 332 24.77 -7.02 -17.36
C LEU A 332 25.97 -6.43 -18.13
N PRO A 333 26.90 -7.27 -18.62
CA PRO A 333 28.10 -6.81 -19.32
C PRO A 333 27.84 -5.94 -20.55
N SER A 334 26.66 -6.05 -21.17
CA SER A 334 26.26 -5.31 -22.37
C SER A 334 25.57 -3.97 -22.09
N CYS A 335 25.28 -3.63 -20.84
CA CYS A 335 24.51 -2.45 -20.48
C CYS A 335 25.41 -1.29 -20.02
N GLY A 336 25.04 -0.05 -20.39
CA GLY A 336 25.86 1.15 -20.23
C GLY A 336 26.20 1.57 -18.79
N GLY A 337 25.59 0.95 -17.78
CA GLY A 337 25.84 1.22 -16.35
C GLY A 337 25.57 2.67 -15.92
N SER A 338 25.52 2.90 -14.60
CA SER A 338 25.10 4.17 -13.96
C SER A 338 23.58 4.36 -13.88
N CYS A 339 22.92 3.57 -13.04
CA CYS A 339 21.49 3.67 -12.78
C CYS A 339 21.13 3.46 -11.30
N VAL A 340 19.95 3.95 -10.91
CA VAL A 340 19.38 3.80 -9.57
C VAL A 340 18.07 3.02 -9.69
N PHE A 341 18.03 1.82 -9.10
CA PHE A 341 16.81 1.03 -8.93
C PHE A 341 16.16 1.39 -7.62
N PHE A 342 14.84 1.50 -7.60
CA PHE A 342 14.10 1.91 -6.41
C PHE A 342 12.69 1.30 -6.40
N THR A 343 12.20 1.03 -5.20
CA THR A 343 10.78 0.70 -4.95
C THR A 343 10.01 1.99 -4.70
N GLY A 344 8.90 2.20 -5.39
CA GLY A 344 8.09 3.42 -5.24
C GLY A 344 7.09 3.63 -6.37
N ASN A 345 6.30 4.71 -6.29
CA ASN A 345 5.33 5.05 -7.32
C ASN A 345 6.04 5.66 -8.54
N VAL A 346 6.33 4.83 -9.55
CA VAL A 346 7.11 5.22 -10.76
C VAL A 346 6.21 5.87 -11.83
N PHE A 347 5.02 5.32 -12.07
CA PHE A 347 4.02 5.80 -13.06
C PHE A 347 2.61 5.41 -12.62
N ASN A 348 1.61 6.28 -12.82
CA ASN A 348 0.18 5.92 -12.79
C ASN A 348 -0.23 5.48 -14.21
N GLU A 349 -0.18 4.19 -14.56
CA GLU A 349 -0.88 3.69 -15.77
C GLU A 349 -1.38 2.23 -15.62
N ASP A 350 -2.71 2.11 -15.64
CA ASP A 350 -3.50 1.20 -16.50
C ASP A 350 -3.47 -0.33 -16.32
N ASN A 351 -2.92 -0.89 -15.24
CA ASN A 351 -3.13 -2.33 -14.93
C ASN A 351 -3.80 -2.55 -13.56
N VAL A 352 -5.12 -2.75 -13.61
CA VAL A 352 -6.00 -3.09 -12.47
C VAL A 352 -5.82 -4.55 -12.00
N ASP A 353 -4.82 -5.27 -12.51
CA ASP A 353 -4.62 -6.72 -12.23
C ASP A 353 -3.44 -7.05 -11.31
N ALA A 354 -2.81 -6.06 -10.66
CA ALA A 354 -1.66 -6.33 -9.79
C ALA A 354 -1.56 -5.41 -8.55
N MET A 355 -2.50 -5.52 -7.60
CA MET A 355 -2.26 -5.09 -6.21
C MET A 355 -1.30 -6.06 -5.46
N GLN A 356 -0.22 -6.55 -6.11
CA GLN A 356 0.72 -7.48 -5.48
C GLN A 356 2.22 -7.24 -5.72
N ASP A 357 2.68 -6.19 -6.40
CA ASP A 357 4.11 -5.85 -6.41
C ASP A 357 4.27 -4.33 -6.49
N ARG A 358 5.08 -3.74 -5.58
CA ARG A 358 5.52 -2.34 -5.73
C ARG A 358 6.22 -2.23 -7.08
N ASP A 359 5.80 -1.29 -7.92
CA ASP A 359 6.43 -1.07 -9.22
C ASP A 359 7.93 -0.78 -9.06
N LEU A 360 8.77 -1.62 -9.65
CA LEU A 360 10.22 -1.45 -9.61
C LEU A 360 10.64 -0.46 -10.70
N GLY A 361 11.13 0.70 -10.27
CA GLY A 361 11.63 1.76 -11.15
C GLY A 361 13.13 1.69 -11.37
N VAL A 362 13.59 2.17 -12.51
CA VAL A 362 15.00 2.43 -12.79
C VAL A 362 15.17 3.85 -13.32
N PHE A 363 16.03 4.62 -12.66
CA PHE A 363 16.50 5.92 -13.12
C PHE A 363 17.85 5.75 -13.82
N ASP A 364 17.92 6.11 -15.09
CA ASP A 364 19.17 6.15 -15.85
C ASP A 364 19.83 7.53 -15.71
N PHE A 365 21.05 7.53 -15.15
CA PHE A 365 21.79 8.75 -14.84
C PHE A 365 22.23 9.50 -16.12
N ARG A 366 22.39 8.79 -17.24
CA ARG A 366 22.83 9.40 -18.51
C ARG A 366 21.69 10.10 -19.22
N SER A 367 20.53 9.45 -19.32
CA SER A 367 19.36 10.04 -19.98
C SER A 367 18.54 10.94 -19.05
N GLY A 368 18.68 10.81 -17.73
CA GLY A 368 17.86 11.49 -16.73
C GLY A 368 16.41 11.00 -16.73
N LYS A 369 16.12 9.83 -17.31
CA LYS A 369 14.79 9.26 -17.41
C LYS A 369 14.55 8.19 -16.34
N ILE A 370 13.29 8.08 -15.92
CA ILE A 370 12.79 7.02 -15.08
C ILE A 370 11.93 6.10 -15.95
N GLU A 371 12.10 4.78 -15.84
CA GLU A 371 11.26 3.78 -16.50
C GLU A 371 10.96 2.59 -15.57
N LEU A 372 9.91 1.82 -15.90
CA LEU A 372 9.55 0.59 -15.19
C LEU A 372 10.45 -0.56 -15.63
N VAL A 373 11.00 -1.31 -14.68
CA VAL A 373 11.93 -2.42 -14.98
C VAL A 373 11.28 -3.50 -15.84
N HIS A 374 9.98 -3.79 -15.67
CA HIS A 374 9.29 -4.78 -16.49
C HIS A 374 9.16 -4.37 -17.98
N LYS A 375 9.19 -3.06 -18.28
CA LYS A 375 9.22 -2.53 -19.66
C LYS A 375 10.61 -2.66 -20.29
N LEU A 376 11.63 -3.01 -19.50
CA LEU A 376 13.03 -3.15 -19.89
C LEU A 376 13.50 -4.60 -19.70
N PRO A 377 13.31 -5.48 -20.72
CA PRO A 377 13.62 -6.91 -20.62
C PRO A 377 15.06 -7.23 -20.23
N GLU A 378 16.01 -6.33 -20.46
CA GLU A 378 17.41 -6.48 -20.04
C GLU A 378 17.55 -6.44 -18.52
N TYR A 379 16.85 -5.53 -17.84
CA TYR A 379 16.89 -5.39 -16.38
C TYR A 379 15.94 -6.34 -15.67
N ALA A 380 14.76 -6.63 -16.24
CA ALA A 380 13.76 -7.53 -15.65
C ALA A 380 14.34 -8.92 -15.33
N LYS A 381 15.25 -9.42 -16.18
CA LYS A 381 15.94 -10.70 -16.03
C LYS A 381 16.78 -10.84 -14.76
N LEU A 382 17.14 -9.73 -14.10
CA LEU A 382 17.96 -9.75 -12.89
C LEU A 382 17.20 -10.26 -11.66
N PHE A 383 15.88 -10.11 -11.62
CA PHE A 383 15.08 -10.31 -10.41
C PHE A 383 14.24 -11.60 -10.48
N TRP A 384 13.23 -11.63 -11.36
CA TRP A 384 12.28 -12.73 -11.46
C TRP A 384 11.67 -12.84 -12.87
N PRO A 385 11.35 -14.04 -13.38
CA PRO A 385 11.54 -15.38 -12.80
C PRO A 385 12.99 -15.83 -12.70
N PRO A 386 13.32 -16.86 -11.90
CA PRO A 386 14.67 -17.39 -11.78
C PRO A 386 15.21 -17.80 -13.16
N PRO A 387 16.49 -17.54 -13.47
CA PRO A 387 17.02 -17.85 -14.79
C PRO A 387 16.93 -19.32 -15.17
N PRO A 388 16.77 -19.66 -16.47
CA PRO A 388 16.65 -21.04 -16.92
C PRO A 388 17.86 -21.94 -16.57
N TRP A 389 19.04 -21.36 -16.36
CA TRP A 389 20.23 -22.12 -15.94
C TRP A 389 20.14 -22.62 -14.48
N ILE A 390 19.24 -22.08 -13.67
CA ILE A 390 18.94 -22.58 -12.32
C ILE A 390 18.04 -23.82 -12.39
N THR A 391 17.04 -23.82 -13.27
CA THR A 391 16.04 -24.91 -13.40
C THR A 391 16.52 -26.04 -14.32
N SER A 392 17.33 -25.74 -15.35
CA SER A 392 17.86 -26.73 -16.30
C SER A 392 18.89 -27.71 -15.70
N HIS A 393 19.42 -27.43 -14.51
CA HIS A 393 20.29 -28.37 -13.80
C HIS A 393 19.54 -29.65 -13.39
N VAL A 394 18.22 -29.58 -13.18
CA VAL A 394 17.35 -30.74 -12.93
C VAL A 394 17.21 -31.61 -14.19
N LEU A 395 17.11 -30.99 -15.37
CA LEU A 395 17.06 -31.69 -16.65
C LEU A 395 18.37 -32.39 -16.98
N ARG A 396 19.54 -31.90 -16.53
CA ARG A 396 20.81 -32.62 -16.70
C ARG A 396 20.92 -33.88 -15.85
N ARG A 397 20.31 -33.93 -14.66
CA ARG A 397 20.22 -35.17 -13.87
C ARG A 397 19.25 -36.17 -14.51
N LEU A 398 18.13 -35.71 -15.07
CA LEU A 398 17.21 -36.57 -15.83
C LEU A 398 17.84 -37.07 -17.14
N TYR A 399 18.60 -36.24 -17.86
CA TYR A 399 19.39 -36.69 -19.01
C TYR A 399 20.51 -37.65 -18.61
N GLY A 400 21.13 -37.44 -17.45
CA GLY A 400 22.11 -38.37 -16.85
C GLY A 400 21.48 -39.72 -16.49
N ILE A 401 20.26 -39.73 -15.93
CA ILE A 401 19.49 -40.95 -15.63
C ILE A 401 19.02 -41.63 -16.92
N ILE A 402 18.60 -40.86 -17.94
CA ILE A 402 18.26 -41.39 -19.28
C ILE A 402 19.50 -41.98 -19.97
N LEU A 403 20.70 -41.44 -19.74
CA LEU A 403 21.96 -42.03 -20.19
C LEU A 403 22.40 -43.24 -19.34
N TYR A 404 22.03 -43.31 -18.06
CA TYR A 404 22.30 -44.44 -17.17
C TYR A 404 21.31 -45.62 -17.37
N LEU A 405 20.10 -45.34 -17.88
CA LEU A 405 19.10 -46.34 -18.27
C LEU A 405 19.28 -46.82 -19.72
N ARG A 406 20.20 -46.23 -20.50
CA ARG A 406 20.50 -46.67 -21.86
C ARG A 406 21.06 -48.10 -21.96
N PRO A 407 21.87 -48.64 -21.04
CA PRO A 407 22.33 -50.02 -21.16
C PRO A 407 21.17 -51.02 -21.03
N SER A 408 20.29 -50.82 -20.04
CA SER A 408 19.17 -51.72 -19.74
C SER A 408 18.01 -51.62 -20.74
N PHE A 409 17.79 -50.45 -21.37
CA PHE A 409 16.80 -50.30 -22.43
C PHE A 409 17.25 -50.94 -23.76
N PHE A 410 18.55 -50.94 -24.06
CA PHE A 410 19.11 -51.63 -25.22
C PHE A 410 19.11 -53.15 -25.05
N ASP A 411 19.33 -53.67 -23.84
CA ASP A 411 19.23 -55.10 -23.55
C ASP A 411 17.77 -55.61 -23.64
N ALA A 412 16.79 -54.83 -23.18
CA ALA A 412 15.37 -55.14 -23.35
C ALA A 412 14.94 -55.13 -24.83
N LEU A 413 15.46 -54.19 -25.63
CA LEU A 413 15.22 -54.14 -27.08
C LEU A 413 15.91 -55.26 -27.86
N LYS A 414 17.02 -55.80 -27.35
CA LYS A 414 17.70 -56.98 -27.94
C LYS A 414 16.87 -58.26 -27.75
N ILE A 415 16.25 -58.41 -26.58
CA ILE A 415 15.34 -59.53 -26.26
C ILE A 415 14.04 -59.46 -27.09
N ILE A 416 13.53 -58.26 -27.38
CA ILE A 416 12.35 -58.08 -28.24
C ILE A 416 12.69 -58.29 -29.72
N ARG A 417 13.92 -57.98 -30.14
CA ARG A 417 14.41 -58.15 -31.52
C ARG A 417 14.67 -59.61 -31.91
N GLU A 418 14.90 -60.51 -30.95
CA GLU A 418 15.02 -61.96 -31.20
C GLU A 418 13.67 -62.69 -31.25
N LYS A 419 12.56 -62.08 -30.82
CA LYS A 419 11.25 -62.76 -30.73
C LYS A 419 10.20 -62.38 -31.78
N HIS A 420 10.41 -61.34 -32.59
CA HIS A 420 9.44 -60.95 -33.62
C HIS A 420 10.11 -60.64 -34.97
N HIS A 421 10.42 -61.70 -35.71
CA HIS A 421 10.55 -61.61 -37.16
C HIS A 421 9.15 -61.54 -37.79
N GLN A 422 8.73 -60.33 -38.18
CA GLN A 422 8.03 -60.00 -39.43
C GLN A 422 7.17 -58.73 -39.28
N ASN A 423 7.40 -57.81 -40.22
CA ASN A 423 6.53 -56.69 -40.62
C ASN A 423 6.28 -55.57 -39.60
N VAL A 424 7.00 -54.45 -39.74
CA VAL A 424 6.46 -53.13 -40.15
C VAL A 424 7.60 -52.08 -40.11
N LYS A 425 7.64 -51.26 -41.16
CA LYS A 425 8.67 -50.26 -41.50
C LYS A 425 8.73 -49.09 -40.50
N CYS A 426 9.94 -48.71 -40.11
CA CYS A 426 10.28 -47.48 -39.40
C CYS A 426 10.07 -46.22 -40.25
N VAL A 427 9.47 -45.18 -39.66
CA VAL A 427 9.85 -43.78 -39.91
C VAL A 427 10.00 -43.11 -38.55
N ILE A 428 11.25 -43.01 -38.08
CA ILE A 428 11.68 -41.97 -37.14
C ILE A 428 12.85 -41.32 -37.85
N TRP A 429 12.73 -40.01 -38.09
CA TRP A 429 13.69 -38.92 -38.33
C TRP A 429 12.74 -37.74 -38.62
N SER A 430 12.81 -36.54 -38.07
CA SER A 430 13.91 -35.79 -37.48
C SER A 430 13.28 -34.51 -36.94
N LEU A 431 13.61 -34.09 -35.71
CA LEU A 431 13.43 -32.71 -35.30
C LEU A 431 14.79 -32.21 -34.80
N ARG A 432 15.46 -31.45 -35.66
CA ARG A 432 16.09 -30.17 -35.31
C ARG A 432 16.47 -29.41 -36.59
N PRO A 433 16.63 -28.08 -36.47
CA PRO A 433 16.09 -27.08 -37.39
C PRO A 433 17.11 -26.71 -38.47
N TRP A 434 16.86 -25.67 -39.28
CA TRP A 434 17.81 -24.56 -39.52
C TRP A 434 17.21 -23.50 -40.46
N ARG A 435 17.28 -22.26 -39.95
CA ARG A 435 17.65 -20.98 -40.59
C ARG A 435 16.97 -20.49 -41.88
N PHE A 436 16.49 -19.25 -41.73
CA PHE A 436 16.39 -18.19 -42.73
C PHE A 436 17.52 -18.19 -43.77
N ASN A 437 17.16 -17.96 -45.04
CA ASN A 437 18.01 -17.23 -45.96
C ASN A 437 17.17 -16.26 -46.81
N ARG A 438 17.68 -15.03 -46.95
CA ARG A 438 17.17 -13.96 -47.84
C ARG A 438 17.47 -14.33 -49.29
N TYR A 439 16.57 -13.99 -50.21
CA TYR A 439 16.79 -13.32 -51.52
C TYR A 439 15.61 -13.63 -52.46
N GLY A 440 14.95 -12.55 -52.92
CA GLY A 440 14.44 -12.37 -54.29
C GLY A 440 13.33 -13.28 -54.83
N GLY A 441 12.27 -12.64 -55.35
CA GLY A 441 11.61 -13.12 -56.56
C GLY A 441 10.14 -13.48 -56.43
N VAL A 442 9.28 -12.60 -56.95
CA VAL A 442 7.91 -12.90 -57.35
C VAL A 442 7.93 -13.92 -58.50
N VAL A 443 7.22 -15.04 -58.37
CA VAL A 443 6.67 -15.78 -59.53
C VAL A 443 5.30 -16.37 -59.15
N VAL A 444 4.31 -15.98 -59.92
CA VAL A 444 2.94 -16.54 -60.00
C VAL A 444 2.95 -17.82 -60.83
N THR A 445 2.22 -18.85 -60.41
CA THR A 445 1.47 -19.83 -61.25
C THR A 445 0.61 -20.71 -60.31
N ARG A 446 -0.73 -20.66 -60.34
CA ARG A 446 -1.67 -21.49 -61.14
C ARG A 446 -1.32 -23.00 -61.03
N THR A 447 -2.20 -23.95 -60.66
CA THR A 447 -3.66 -24.08 -60.88
C THR A 447 -4.19 -25.35 -60.18
N SER A 448 -5.52 -25.37 -59.92
CA SER A 448 -6.47 -26.51 -60.06
C SER A 448 -6.50 -27.60 -58.97
N THR A 449 -7.62 -28.13 -58.45
CA THR A 449 -9.09 -27.96 -58.67
C THR A 449 -9.88 -28.85 -57.69
N LEU A 450 -11.10 -28.40 -57.33
CA LEU A 450 -12.37 -29.16 -57.11
C LEU A 450 -12.43 -30.17 -55.93
N VAL A 451 -13.49 -30.27 -55.09
CA VAL A 451 -14.95 -30.32 -55.35
C VAL A 451 -15.75 -29.94 -54.08
N TYR A 452 -16.85 -29.17 -54.23
CA TYR A 452 -18.00 -29.00 -53.30
C TYR A 452 -19.20 -29.83 -53.80
N PRO A 453 -20.25 -30.07 -52.98
CA PRO A 453 -21.53 -29.31 -53.13
C PRO A 453 -22.16 -28.89 -51.76
N LEU A 454 -22.69 -27.66 -51.55
CA LEU A 454 -24.02 -27.07 -51.92
C LEU A 454 -25.20 -27.77 -51.19
N THR A 455 -26.16 -27.13 -50.49
CA THR A 455 -26.97 -25.88 -50.64
C THR A 455 -27.67 -25.55 -49.28
N LEU A 456 -28.13 -24.34 -48.89
CA LEU A 456 -29.30 -23.60 -49.42
C LEU A 456 -29.54 -22.21 -48.70
N LEU A 457 -29.58 -21.10 -49.49
CA LEU A 457 -30.48 -19.89 -49.52
C LEU A 457 -30.85 -19.03 -48.22
N PHE A 458 -31.01 -17.68 -48.15
CA PHE A 458 -30.77 -16.46 -49.00
C PHE A 458 -31.35 -15.13 -48.34
N ILE A 459 -30.87 -13.92 -48.78
CA ILE A 459 -31.54 -12.55 -48.93
C ILE A 459 -31.74 -11.64 -47.67
N THR A 460 -31.45 -10.31 -47.55
CA THR A 460 -31.08 -9.11 -48.39
C THR A 460 -30.53 -7.94 -47.50
N GLN A 461 -29.45 -7.21 -47.84
CA GLN A 461 -29.31 -5.82 -48.43
C GLN A 461 -29.99 -4.62 -47.71
N MET A 462 -29.25 -3.64 -47.15
CA MET A 462 -28.69 -2.36 -47.69
C MET A 462 -29.69 -1.21 -47.98
N THR A 463 -29.46 -0.03 -47.37
CA THR A 463 -29.51 1.31 -48.02
C THR A 463 -28.79 2.38 -47.18
N ILE A 464 -28.06 3.26 -47.87
CA ILE A 464 -27.49 4.55 -47.42
C ILE A 464 -28.23 5.65 -48.20
N SER A 465 -28.59 6.79 -47.58
CA SER A 465 -28.66 8.08 -48.28
C SER A 465 -28.70 9.27 -47.31
N THR A 466 -28.03 10.33 -47.75
CA THR A 466 -27.69 11.65 -47.19
C THR A 466 -28.84 12.67 -47.14
N CYS A 467 -28.78 13.65 -46.22
CA CYS A 467 -29.04 15.08 -46.51
C CYS A 467 -28.55 16.00 -45.37
N SER A 468 -28.21 17.24 -45.73
CA SER A 468 -27.43 18.24 -44.97
C SER A 468 -28.16 19.61 -44.96
N ILE A 469 -27.70 20.54 -44.09
CA ILE A 469 -27.94 22.01 -44.07
C ILE A 469 -29.34 22.41 -43.50
N ALA A 470 -29.59 23.41 -42.63
CA ALA A 470 -28.95 24.69 -42.32
C ALA A 470 -29.51 25.38 -41.03
N LEU A 471 -28.64 26.18 -40.38
CA LEU A 471 -28.78 27.55 -39.82
C LEU A 471 -29.85 28.01 -38.77
N GLN A 472 -29.32 28.36 -37.59
CA GLN A 472 -29.28 29.68 -36.88
C GLN A 472 -30.52 30.41 -36.27
N ARG A 473 -30.34 30.68 -34.95
CA ARG A 473 -30.47 31.96 -34.19
C ARG A 473 -31.83 32.65 -34.01
N PHE A 474 -32.20 32.88 -32.73
CA PHE A 474 -32.68 34.14 -32.14
C PHE A 474 -32.46 34.04 -30.61
N LEU A 475 -31.43 34.69 -30.03
CA LEU A 475 -31.34 36.03 -29.43
C LEU A 475 -31.78 36.14 -27.94
N PHE A 476 -30.88 36.78 -27.18
CA PHE A 476 -30.93 37.17 -25.76
C PHE A 476 -32.07 38.15 -25.41
N THR A 477 -32.60 38.06 -24.19
CA THR A 477 -32.71 39.17 -23.18
C THR A 477 -33.12 38.63 -21.78
N PRO A 478 -32.83 39.35 -20.66
CA PRO A 478 -32.82 38.84 -19.28
C PRO A 478 -34.03 39.34 -18.42
N PRO A 479 -33.98 39.27 -17.06
CA PRO A 479 -34.88 38.52 -16.17
C PRO A 479 -36.14 39.29 -15.70
N PRO A 480 -36.96 38.71 -14.79
CA PRO A 480 -37.60 39.53 -13.77
C PRO A 480 -37.26 39.09 -12.33
N GLN A 481 -37.14 40.12 -11.49
CA GLN A 481 -36.89 40.08 -10.06
C GLN A 481 -38.09 39.57 -9.26
N SER A 482 -37.78 38.83 -8.20
CA SER A 482 -38.45 38.73 -6.89
C SER A 482 -39.98 38.90 -6.81
N LEU A 483 -40.66 37.83 -6.43
CA LEU A 483 -41.79 37.89 -5.50
C LEU A 483 -41.64 36.79 -4.45
N SER A 484 -41.33 37.24 -3.24
CA SER A 484 -41.38 36.49 -1.99
C SER A 484 -42.80 36.00 -1.71
N GLN A 485 -42.99 34.69 -1.55
CA GLN A 485 -44.07 34.16 -0.70
C GLN A 485 -43.70 32.79 -0.15
N GLY A 486 -43.70 32.70 1.17
CA GLY A 486 -43.16 31.58 1.92
C GLY A 486 -43.92 30.27 1.70
N ARG A 487 -43.15 29.22 1.45
CA ARG A 487 -43.46 27.87 1.91
C ARG A 487 -42.33 27.42 2.81
N ARG A 488 -42.68 27.16 4.07
CA ARG A 488 -41.88 26.36 5.00
C ARG A 488 -41.71 24.97 4.37
N GLU A 489 -40.61 24.76 3.66
CA GLU A 489 -40.13 23.41 3.40
C GLU A 489 -39.29 22.98 4.59
N LYS A 490 -39.76 21.91 5.23
CA LYS A 490 -39.08 21.19 6.30
C LYS A 490 -37.78 20.66 5.69
N LEU A 491 -36.65 21.31 5.95
CA LEU A 491 -35.34 20.68 5.83
C LEU A 491 -35.37 19.43 6.72
N MET A 492 -35.47 18.25 6.12
CA MET A 492 -35.12 17.01 6.80
C MET A 492 -33.61 17.04 7.01
N GLU A 493 -33.18 17.30 8.25
CA GLU A 493 -31.83 16.95 8.71
C GLU A 493 -31.66 15.43 8.55
N VAL A 494 -31.16 14.97 7.40
CA VAL A 494 -30.65 13.60 7.24
C VAL A 494 -29.28 13.56 7.91
N ARG A 495 -29.27 13.42 9.23
CA ARG A 495 -28.04 13.11 9.99
C ARG A 495 -27.64 11.67 9.70
N CYS A 496 -26.71 11.49 8.78
CA CYS A 496 -25.91 10.26 8.73
C CYS A 496 -25.13 10.15 10.04
N LYS A 497 -25.36 9.08 10.81
CA LYS A 497 -24.61 8.80 12.04
C LYS A 497 -23.23 8.28 11.64
N ALA A 498 -22.23 9.17 11.57
CA ALA A 498 -20.82 8.80 11.44
C ALA A 498 -20.33 8.12 12.73
N GLY A 499 -19.56 7.03 12.60
CA GLY A 499 -19.00 6.25 13.70
C GLY A 499 -17.92 7.03 14.44
N ALA A 500 -18.11 7.16 15.75
CA ALA A 500 -17.13 7.75 16.65
C ALA A 500 -15.89 6.86 16.79
N VAL A 501 -14.72 7.48 16.93
CA VAL A 501 -13.46 6.83 17.33
C VAL A 501 -13.71 5.99 18.59
N PRO A 502 -13.29 4.71 18.65
CA PRO A 502 -13.53 3.86 19.81
C PRO A 502 -12.89 4.45 21.07
N LEU A 503 -13.72 4.98 21.96
CA LEU A 503 -13.30 5.48 23.27
C LEU A 503 -12.75 4.32 24.12
N MET A 504 -11.52 4.46 24.61
CA MET A 504 -10.97 3.52 25.59
C MET A 504 -11.83 3.53 26.86
N LYS A 505 -11.94 2.39 27.55
CA LYS A 505 -12.77 2.23 28.76
C LYS A 505 -12.45 3.29 29.84
N GLN A 506 -11.19 3.71 29.96
CA GLN A 506 -10.76 4.77 30.88
C GLN A 506 -11.22 6.17 30.40
N SER A 507 -11.08 6.47 29.10
CA SER A 507 -11.59 7.70 28.48
C SER A 507 -13.11 7.82 28.68
N HIS A 508 -13.84 6.73 28.47
CA HIS A 508 -15.29 6.68 28.64
C HIS A 508 -15.72 6.96 30.08
N LYS A 509 -15.02 6.38 31.06
CA LYS A 509 -15.27 6.65 32.50
C LYS A 509 -14.99 8.11 32.85
N PHE A 510 -13.89 8.68 32.37
CA PHE A 510 -13.56 10.07 32.63
C PHE A 510 -14.62 11.03 32.06
N LEU A 511 -14.98 10.88 30.78
CA LEU A 511 -16.02 11.69 30.14
C LEU A 511 -17.39 11.55 30.83
N SER A 512 -17.74 10.34 31.28
CA SER A 512 -18.96 10.13 32.06
C SER A 512 -18.92 10.84 33.43
N SER A 513 -17.75 10.91 34.07
CA SER A 513 -17.59 11.62 35.34
C SER A 513 -17.68 13.14 35.17
N LEU A 514 -17.14 13.69 34.07
CA LEU A 514 -17.30 15.11 33.73
C LEU A 514 -18.75 15.50 33.46
N SER A 515 -19.57 14.55 33.02
CA SER A 515 -21.02 14.75 32.80
C SER A 515 -21.85 14.64 34.10
N SER A 516 -21.24 14.35 35.25
CA SER A 516 -21.95 14.22 36.53
C SER A 516 -22.44 15.57 37.06
N PRO A 517 -23.68 15.67 37.57
CA PRO A 517 -24.22 16.89 38.19
C PRO A 517 -23.36 17.43 39.35
N ALA A 518 -22.62 16.55 40.02
CA ALA A 518 -21.75 16.91 41.14
C ALA A 518 -20.50 17.72 40.72
N LEU A 519 -20.04 17.57 39.47
CA LEU A 519 -18.89 18.30 38.91
C LEU A 519 -19.34 19.47 38.03
N ALA A 520 -20.46 19.33 37.32
CA ALA A 520 -20.97 20.35 36.40
C ALA A 520 -21.30 21.72 37.06
N GLY A 521 -21.53 21.75 38.38
CA GLY A 521 -21.82 22.98 39.14
C GLY A 521 -20.61 23.64 39.83
N ASP A 522 -19.42 23.03 39.81
CA ASP A 522 -18.22 23.55 40.49
C ASP A 522 -17.00 23.54 39.53
N PRO A 523 -16.66 24.71 38.96
CA PRO A 523 -15.49 24.86 38.07
C PRO A 523 -14.16 24.49 38.73
N SER A 524 -14.02 24.69 40.06
CA SER A 524 -12.81 24.36 40.81
C SER A 524 -12.66 22.85 41.00
N ALA A 525 -13.75 22.16 41.33
CA ALA A 525 -13.77 20.70 41.40
C ALA A 525 -13.51 20.06 40.04
N THR A 526 -14.09 20.60 38.97
CA THR A 526 -13.86 20.11 37.60
C THR A 526 -12.41 20.27 37.17
N ASN A 527 -11.80 21.43 37.39
CA ASN A 527 -10.39 21.66 37.06
C ASN A 527 -9.45 20.73 37.87
N ARG A 528 -9.73 20.53 39.17
CA ARG A 528 -8.99 19.54 39.99
C ARG A 528 -9.12 18.12 39.44
N HIS A 529 -10.28 17.75 38.92
CA HIS A 529 -10.52 16.43 38.34
C HIS A 529 -9.78 16.26 37.01
N ILE A 530 -9.75 17.27 36.15
CA ILE A 530 -8.96 17.29 34.91
C ILE A 530 -7.45 17.16 35.23
N LYS A 531 -6.95 17.95 36.18
CA LYS A 531 -5.55 17.86 36.68
C LYS A 531 -5.19 16.45 37.13
N LYS A 532 -6.03 15.87 37.98
CA LYS A 532 -5.84 14.52 38.49
C LYS A 532 -5.87 13.48 37.36
N PHE A 533 -6.74 13.66 36.38
CA PHE A 533 -6.83 12.78 35.22
C PHE A 533 -5.57 12.83 34.35
N VAL A 534 -5.08 14.03 33.98
CA VAL A 534 -3.87 14.18 33.15
C VAL A 534 -2.64 13.64 33.88
N ALA A 535 -2.51 13.90 35.18
CA ALA A 535 -1.40 13.37 35.98
C ALA A 535 -1.43 11.84 36.14
N ALA A 536 -2.61 11.22 36.16
CA ALA A 536 -2.78 9.79 36.40
C ALA A 536 -2.92 8.96 35.10
N SER A 537 -3.09 9.59 33.94
CA SER A 537 -3.39 8.90 32.68
C SER A 537 -2.21 8.92 31.71
N PRO A 538 -1.99 7.84 30.94
CA PRO A 538 -0.99 7.82 29.86
C PRO A 538 -1.26 8.92 28.82
N LYS A 539 -0.20 9.40 28.15
CA LYS A 539 -0.26 10.36 27.03
C LYS A 539 -1.33 9.97 26.01
N SER A 540 -1.36 8.72 25.57
CA SER A 540 -2.32 8.21 24.58
C SER A 540 -3.78 8.39 25.02
N VAL A 541 -4.09 8.16 26.30
CA VAL A 541 -5.44 8.29 26.85
C VAL A 541 -5.84 9.76 26.93
N SER A 542 -4.94 10.64 27.40
CA SER A 542 -5.20 12.07 27.50
C SER A 542 -5.39 12.73 26.13
N LEU A 543 -4.57 12.37 25.14
CA LEU A 543 -4.69 12.85 23.77
C LEU A 543 -5.92 12.28 23.06
N ASN A 544 -6.30 11.02 23.32
CA ASN A 544 -7.53 10.43 22.78
C ASN A 544 -8.78 11.18 23.31
N VAL A 545 -8.82 11.49 24.62
CA VAL A 545 -9.90 12.31 25.19
C VAL A 545 -9.93 13.70 24.54
N LEU A 546 -8.78 14.36 24.41
CA LEU A 546 -8.71 15.67 23.78
C LEU A 546 -9.16 15.61 22.31
N SER A 547 -8.68 14.64 21.52
CA SER A 547 -9.13 14.41 20.13
C SER A 547 -10.65 14.23 20.05
N HIS A 548 -11.23 13.42 20.95
CA HIS A 548 -12.67 13.22 20.99
C HIS A 548 -13.45 14.51 21.35
N LEU A 549 -12.89 15.41 22.15
CA LEU A 549 -13.50 16.71 22.46
C LEU A 549 -13.31 17.74 21.34
N LEU A 550 -12.22 17.64 20.57
CA LEU A 550 -11.93 18.50 19.42
C LEU A 550 -12.68 18.06 18.16
N SER A 551 -13.13 16.81 18.07
CA SER A 551 -13.81 16.28 16.89
C SER A 551 -15.14 16.99 16.59
N PRO A 552 -15.40 17.41 15.33
CA PRO A 552 -16.65 18.07 14.93
C PRO A 552 -17.88 17.18 15.07
N HIS A 553 -17.70 15.85 15.02
CA HIS A 553 -18.76 14.84 15.14
C HIS A 553 -18.74 14.13 16.50
N THR A 554 -18.21 14.79 17.53
CA THR A 554 -18.16 14.22 18.88
C THR A 554 -19.55 13.80 19.36
N SER A 555 -19.64 12.61 19.95
CA SER A 555 -20.88 12.11 20.56
C SER A 555 -21.29 12.89 21.82
N LEU A 556 -20.39 13.75 22.34
CA LEU A 556 -20.54 14.49 23.59
C LEU A 556 -20.26 16.00 23.40
N PRO A 557 -21.03 16.70 22.54
CA PRO A 557 -20.74 18.08 22.16
C PRO A 557 -20.76 19.05 23.35
N HIS A 558 -21.56 18.76 24.39
CA HIS A 558 -21.63 19.55 25.63
C HIS A 558 -20.33 19.54 26.43
N LEU A 559 -19.45 18.56 26.24
CA LEU A 559 -18.16 18.48 26.94
C LEU A 559 -17.03 19.22 26.22
N SER A 560 -17.22 19.64 24.97
CA SER A 560 -16.19 20.31 24.17
C SER A 560 -15.70 21.62 24.81
N PHE A 561 -16.53 22.25 25.66
CA PHE A 561 -16.13 23.41 26.47
C PHE A 561 -14.90 23.15 27.36
N PHE A 562 -14.69 21.89 27.79
CA PHE A 562 -13.55 21.49 28.61
C PHE A 562 -12.26 21.26 27.83
N ALA A 563 -12.30 21.27 26.49
CA ALA A 563 -11.13 20.98 25.65
C ALA A 563 -9.96 21.92 25.93
N LEU A 564 -10.22 23.22 26.09
CA LEU A 564 -9.17 24.20 26.39
C LEU A 564 -8.56 24.00 27.78
N TYR A 565 -9.37 23.66 28.79
CA TYR A 565 -8.86 23.35 30.13
C TYR A 565 -8.00 22.08 30.12
N LEU A 566 -8.47 21.05 29.42
CA LEU A 566 -7.71 19.81 29.26
C LEU A 566 -6.40 20.05 28.50
N TYR A 567 -6.43 20.84 27.43
CA TYR A 567 -5.24 21.23 26.69
C TYR A 567 -4.26 22.01 27.56
N SER A 568 -4.74 22.98 28.35
CA SER A 568 -3.91 23.77 29.27
C SER A 568 -3.22 22.90 30.33
N GLU A 569 -3.85 21.82 30.79
CA GLU A 569 -3.20 20.88 31.72
C GLU A 569 -2.25 19.94 31.02
N ILE A 570 -2.58 19.50 29.80
CA ILE A 570 -1.70 18.70 28.95
C ILE A 570 -0.41 19.48 28.63
N THR A 571 -0.47 20.79 28.36
CA THR A 571 0.73 21.58 28.05
C THR A 571 1.71 21.73 29.22
N GLN A 572 1.26 21.49 30.45
CA GLN A 572 2.12 21.47 31.65
C GLN A 572 2.76 20.09 31.89
N ALA A 573 2.34 19.05 31.16
CA ALA A 573 2.88 17.72 31.32
C ALA A 573 4.29 17.62 30.71
N SER A 574 5.19 16.92 31.39
CA SER A 574 6.59 16.76 30.95
C SER A 574 6.76 16.05 29.61
N TRP A 575 5.73 15.31 29.15
CA TRP A 575 5.72 14.58 27.89
C TRP A 575 5.10 15.37 26.73
N PHE A 576 4.56 16.56 26.97
CA PHE A 576 3.88 17.34 25.94
C PHE A 576 4.88 17.88 24.93
N ASP A 577 4.53 17.70 23.66
CA ASP A 577 5.25 18.26 22.54
C ASP A 577 4.30 19.13 21.73
N TRP A 578 4.80 20.27 21.28
CA TRP A 578 4.01 21.28 20.62
C TRP A 578 3.58 20.78 19.23
N ASN A 579 2.28 20.88 18.90
CA ASN A 579 1.72 20.38 17.65
C ASN A 579 0.81 21.44 17.00
N PRO A 580 1.17 21.98 15.81
CA PRO A 580 0.37 23.01 15.15
C PRO A 580 -1.04 22.54 14.74
N LYS A 581 -1.22 21.27 14.38
CA LYS A 581 -2.54 20.74 13.98
C LYS A 581 -3.50 20.65 15.16
N LEU A 582 -3.01 20.18 16.30
CA LEU A 582 -3.78 20.16 17.55
C LEU A 582 -4.25 21.56 17.96
N ILE A 583 -3.39 22.56 17.76
CA ILE A 583 -3.72 23.96 18.04
C ILE A 583 -4.75 24.47 17.03
N ALA A 584 -4.59 24.17 15.74
CA ALA A 584 -5.56 24.54 14.71
C ALA A 584 -6.96 23.99 15.04
N ASP A 585 -7.05 22.72 15.47
CA ASP A 585 -8.31 22.10 15.90
C ASP A 585 -8.91 22.77 17.13
N LEU A 586 -8.08 23.14 18.11
CA LEU A 586 -8.52 23.84 19.32
C LEU A 586 -8.99 25.26 19.02
N VAL A 587 -8.25 26.03 18.21
CA VAL A 587 -8.64 27.37 17.75
C VAL A 587 -9.97 27.30 16.99
N ALA A 588 -10.12 26.34 16.09
CA ALA A 588 -11.36 26.12 15.35
C ALA A 588 -12.56 25.79 16.27
N LEU A 589 -12.35 24.94 17.28
CA LEU A 589 -13.38 24.66 18.29
C LEU A 589 -13.72 25.91 19.11
N LEU A 590 -12.74 26.69 19.53
CA LEU A 590 -12.98 27.93 20.28
C LEU A 590 -13.75 28.96 19.46
N ASN A 591 -13.46 29.08 18.17
CA ASN A 591 -14.22 29.91 17.24
C ASN A 591 -15.67 29.43 17.13
N LYS A 592 -15.92 28.12 17.04
CA LYS A 592 -17.28 27.54 17.03
C LYS A 592 -18.03 27.80 18.34
N LEU A 593 -17.33 27.79 19.48
CA LEU A 593 -17.89 28.09 20.80
C LEU A 593 -18.00 29.60 21.09
N GLU A 594 -17.71 30.46 20.11
CA GLU A 594 -17.70 31.94 20.24
C GLU A 594 -16.75 32.48 21.33
N ARG A 595 -15.73 31.69 21.71
CA ARG A 595 -14.69 32.09 22.69
C ARG A 595 -13.55 32.83 22.00
N LEU A 596 -13.89 33.93 21.34
CA LEU A 596 -13.01 34.66 20.41
C LEU A 596 -11.72 35.17 21.05
N GLN A 597 -11.77 35.64 22.31
CA GLN A 597 -10.58 36.17 22.99
C GLN A 597 -9.52 35.09 23.23
N GLU A 598 -9.95 33.90 23.66
CA GLU A 598 -9.06 32.77 23.94
C GLU A 598 -8.50 32.18 22.63
N SER A 599 -9.35 32.11 21.61
CA SER A 599 -8.97 31.74 20.25
C SER A 599 -7.86 32.66 19.69
N GLU A 600 -8.07 33.98 19.74
CA GLU A 600 -7.12 34.97 19.21
C GLU A 600 -5.80 34.97 20.00
N THR A 601 -5.85 34.75 21.32
CA THR A 601 -4.64 34.66 22.16
C THR A 601 -3.79 33.45 21.76
N LEU A 602 -4.43 32.29 21.56
CA LEU A 602 -3.74 31.06 21.16
C LEU A 602 -3.21 31.17 19.73
N LEU A 603 -4.00 31.75 18.82
CA LEU A 603 -3.62 31.98 17.43
C LEU A 603 -2.42 32.93 17.32
N SER A 604 -2.48 34.10 17.95
CA SER A 604 -1.40 35.10 17.92
C SER A 604 -0.08 34.54 18.47
N THR A 605 -0.12 33.83 19.60
CA THR A 605 1.05 33.14 20.18
C THR A 605 1.65 32.13 19.21
N THR A 606 0.80 31.38 18.51
CA THR A 606 1.24 30.37 17.53
C THR A 606 1.86 31.02 16.29
N LEU A 607 1.23 32.07 15.78
CA LEU A 607 1.75 32.83 14.64
C LEU A 607 3.11 33.46 14.95
N THR A 608 3.32 33.97 16.17
CA THR A 608 4.64 34.49 16.57
C THR A 608 5.70 33.40 16.64
N ASN A 609 5.35 32.21 17.12
CA ASN A 609 6.27 31.08 17.22
C ASN A 609 6.68 30.53 15.85
N LEU A 610 5.77 30.57 14.88
CA LEU A 610 5.99 30.04 13.53
C LEU A 610 6.51 31.08 12.53
N LYS A 611 6.61 32.36 12.91
CA LYS A 611 6.94 33.45 11.98
C LYS A 611 8.27 33.28 11.25
N SER A 612 9.23 32.59 11.85
CA SER A 612 10.56 32.34 11.26
C SER A 612 10.57 31.18 10.25
N ASN A 613 9.52 30.36 10.18
CA ASN A 613 9.42 29.23 9.26
C ASN A 613 8.16 29.36 8.37
N GLU A 614 8.36 29.89 7.17
CA GLU A 614 7.29 30.10 6.18
C GLU A 614 6.52 28.81 5.85
N ARG A 615 7.23 27.66 5.77
CA ARG A 615 6.60 26.37 5.47
C ARG A 615 5.67 25.93 6.60
N ASP A 616 6.15 25.96 7.83
CA ASP A 616 5.35 25.53 8.99
C ASP A 616 4.18 26.48 9.23
N LEU A 617 4.38 27.79 9.02
CA LEU A 617 3.32 28.78 9.09
C LEU A 617 2.22 28.52 8.05
N ALA A 618 2.60 28.27 6.80
CA ALA A 618 1.65 27.97 5.73
C ALA A 618 0.88 26.67 6.00
N LEU A 619 1.55 25.61 6.44
CA LEU A 619 0.91 24.33 6.78
C LEU A 619 -0.02 24.44 7.99
N PHE A 620 0.37 25.24 9.00
CA PHE A 620 -0.49 25.57 10.13
C PHE A 620 -1.75 26.29 9.69
N LEU A 621 -1.63 27.32 8.84
CA LEU A 621 -2.78 28.06 8.32
C LEU A 621 -3.69 27.21 7.44
N CYS A 622 -3.13 26.29 6.64
CA CYS A 622 -3.91 25.32 5.87
C CYS A 622 -4.70 24.41 6.82
N SER A 623 -4.06 23.91 7.88
CA SER A 623 -4.72 23.10 8.91
C SER A 623 -5.80 23.90 9.63
N LEU A 624 -5.55 25.18 9.92
CA LEU A 624 -6.52 26.07 10.56
C LEU A 624 -7.75 26.30 9.67
N ALA A 625 -7.57 26.53 8.37
CA ALA A 625 -8.67 26.62 7.42
C ALA A 625 -9.47 25.31 7.39
N GLU A 626 -8.79 24.16 7.26
CA GLU A 626 -9.43 22.84 7.28
C GLU A 626 -10.24 22.62 8.56
N SER A 627 -9.66 22.84 9.74
CA SER A 627 -10.31 22.65 11.03
C SER A 627 -11.51 23.59 11.22
N ASN A 628 -11.40 24.87 10.84
CA ASN A 628 -12.53 25.80 10.93
C ASN A 628 -13.67 25.41 9.98
N SER A 629 -13.35 24.94 8.77
CA SER A 629 -14.37 24.47 7.82
C SER A 629 -15.15 23.27 8.37
N LYS A 630 -14.45 22.28 8.95
CA LYS A 630 -15.06 21.09 9.56
C LYS A 630 -15.91 21.42 10.79
N GLN A 631 -15.52 22.46 11.54
CA GLN A 631 -16.30 22.94 12.68
C GLN A 631 -17.49 23.82 12.28
N GLY A 632 -17.60 24.20 11.01
CA GLY A 632 -18.62 25.12 10.50
C GLY A 632 -18.40 26.58 10.93
N SER A 633 -17.16 26.96 11.31
CA SER A 633 -16.84 28.33 11.72
C SER A 633 -16.47 29.20 10.52
N ALA A 634 -17.46 29.84 9.91
CA ALA A 634 -17.25 30.72 8.75
C ALA A 634 -16.30 31.89 9.04
N GLN A 635 -16.41 32.52 10.23
CA GLN A 635 -15.52 33.62 10.62
C GLN A 635 -14.06 33.18 10.71
N GLY A 636 -13.79 32.08 11.41
CA GLY A 636 -12.43 31.56 11.58
C GLY A 636 -11.84 31.04 10.27
N PHE A 637 -12.65 30.42 9.42
CA PHE A 637 -12.25 30.01 8.08
C PHE A 637 -11.85 31.20 7.21
N ASN A 638 -12.68 32.25 7.16
CA ASN A 638 -12.41 33.45 6.38
C ASN A 638 -11.13 34.15 6.83
N GLN A 639 -10.90 34.22 8.15
CA GLN A 639 -9.64 34.77 8.70
C GLN A 639 -8.42 33.93 8.29
N ALA A 640 -8.51 32.59 8.35
CA ALA A 640 -7.44 31.71 7.90
C ALA A 640 -7.17 31.88 6.39
N CYS A 641 -8.22 31.99 5.56
CA CYS A 641 -8.08 32.23 4.12
C CYS A 641 -7.43 33.58 3.80
N LEU A 642 -7.78 34.65 4.53
CA LEU A 642 -7.12 35.95 4.36
C LEU A 642 -5.61 35.86 4.62
N ARG A 643 -5.20 35.17 5.69
CA ARG A 643 -3.78 34.92 6.01
C ARG A 643 -3.10 34.05 4.95
N LEU A 644 -3.78 33.01 4.45
CA LEU A 644 -3.26 32.20 3.35
C LEU A 644 -3.04 33.04 2.08
N ARG A 645 -3.95 33.99 1.78
CA ARG A 645 -3.79 34.92 0.64
C ARG A 645 -2.60 35.87 0.81
N GLU A 646 -2.28 36.30 2.02
CA GLU A 646 -1.04 37.04 2.31
C GLU A 646 0.20 36.19 1.97
N ILE A 647 0.19 34.89 2.29
CA ILE A 647 1.27 33.95 1.92
C ILE A 647 1.31 33.73 0.41
N LEU A 648 0.17 33.60 -0.27
CA LEU A 648 0.12 33.46 -1.73
C LEU A 648 0.79 34.62 -2.47
N GLN A 649 0.69 35.84 -1.93
CA GLN A 649 1.30 37.03 -2.51
C GLN A 649 2.80 37.14 -2.21
N THR A 650 3.24 36.67 -1.05
CA THR A 650 4.62 36.84 -0.56
C THR A 650 5.53 35.65 -0.90
N SER A 651 4.98 34.44 -0.97
CA SER A 651 5.73 33.22 -1.23
C SER A 651 6.00 33.02 -2.73
N SER A 652 7.20 32.54 -3.04
CA SER A 652 7.54 32.02 -4.38
C SER A 652 7.37 30.51 -4.51
N SER A 653 7.07 29.81 -3.41
CA SER A 653 6.98 28.34 -3.38
C SER A 653 5.68 27.85 -4.01
N VAL A 654 5.81 27.20 -5.17
CA VAL A 654 4.70 26.54 -5.87
C VAL A 654 3.98 25.57 -4.93
N TYR A 655 4.72 24.77 -4.17
CA TYR A 655 4.17 23.81 -3.22
C TYR A 655 3.27 24.48 -2.16
N LEU A 656 3.74 25.56 -1.52
CA LEU A 656 2.96 26.25 -0.49
C LEU A 656 1.71 26.90 -1.09
N LYS A 657 1.83 27.48 -2.29
CA LYS A 657 0.68 28.05 -2.99
C LYS A 657 -0.36 26.99 -3.33
N THR A 658 0.05 25.85 -3.88
CA THR A 658 -0.84 24.72 -4.17
C THR A 658 -1.53 24.23 -2.90
N GLN A 659 -0.81 24.09 -1.78
CA GLN A 659 -1.41 23.63 -0.53
C GLN A 659 -2.43 24.63 0.05
N ALA A 660 -2.13 25.93 -0.04
CA ALA A 660 -3.06 26.97 0.35
C ALA A 660 -4.35 26.91 -0.49
N TYR A 661 -4.24 26.85 -1.82
CA TYR A 661 -5.41 26.70 -2.71
C TYR A 661 -6.22 25.43 -2.40
N LYS A 662 -5.57 24.28 -2.21
CA LYS A 662 -6.22 23.02 -1.81
C LYS A 662 -7.05 23.18 -0.53
N SER A 663 -6.45 23.78 0.50
CA SER A 663 -7.14 23.97 1.78
C SER A 663 -8.34 24.92 1.68
N MET A 664 -8.23 25.99 0.87
CA MET A 664 -9.33 26.93 0.64
C MET A 664 -10.47 26.29 -0.16
N VAL A 665 -10.16 25.60 -1.27
CA VAL A 665 -11.15 24.88 -2.09
C VAL A 665 -11.89 23.84 -1.25
N SER A 666 -11.16 22.96 -0.58
CA SER A 666 -11.77 21.92 0.26
C SER A 666 -12.61 22.54 1.38
N GLY A 667 -12.13 23.59 2.04
CA GLY A 667 -12.84 24.21 3.13
C GLY A 667 -14.13 24.90 2.71
N LEU A 668 -14.13 25.60 1.57
CA LEU A 668 -15.34 26.17 0.98
C LEU A 668 -16.34 25.08 0.59
N CYS A 669 -15.88 23.99 -0.02
CA CYS A 669 -16.73 22.85 -0.31
C CYS A 669 -17.33 22.22 0.95
N ASN A 670 -16.57 22.09 2.05
CA ASN A 670 -17.06 21.58 3.33
C ASN A 670 -18.10 22.48 4.00
N MET A 671 -18.03 23.79 3.76
CA MET A 671 -18.99 24.77 4.25
C MET A 671 -20.17 24.99 3.28
N ASP A 672 -20.37 24.08 2.33
CA ASP A 672 -21.47 24.12 1.37
C ASP A 672 -21.42 25.34 0.42
N GLN A 673 -20.21 25.83 0.11
CA GLN A 673 -19.95 26.92 -0.83
C GLN A 673 -19.11 26.49 -2.06
N PRO A 674 -19.54 25.48 -2.84
CA PRO A 674 -18.76 25.00 -3.99
C PRO A 674 -18.58 26.03 -5.11
N ASN A 675 -19.50 26.98 -5.27
CA ASN A 675 -19.39 28.06 -6.24
C ASN A 675 -18.23 29.03 -5.92
N ASP A 676 -18.05 29.35 -4.63
CA ASP A 676 -16.92 30.16 -4.19
C ASP A 676 -15.60 29.37 -4.34
N ALA A 677 -15.66 28.05 -4.13
CA ALA A 677 -14.52 27.16 -4.38
C ALA A 677 -14.10 27.14 -5.86
N GLU A 678 -15.05 27.14 -6.81
CA GLU A 678 -14.74 27.31 -8.24
C GLU A 678 -14.02 28.64 -8.51
N THR A 679 -14.42 29.72 -7.85
CA THR A 679 -13.75 31.02 -7.98
C THR A 679 -12.29 30.92 -7.52
N VAL A 680 -12.01 30.21 -6.44
CA VAL A 680 -10.64 29.94 -5.95
C VAL A 680 -9.85 29.08 -6.94
N ILE A 681 -10.48 28.14 -7.63
CA ILE A 681 -9.84 27.37 -8.72
C ILE A 681 -9.47 28.29 -9.89
N GLU A 682 -10.32 29.25 -10.26
CA GLU A 682 -9.98 30.23 -11.30
C GLU A 682 -8.81 31.14 -10.86
N GLU A 683 -8.77 31.56 -9.59
CA GLU A 683 -7.63 32.30 -9.04
C GLU A 683 -6.33 31.49 -9.13
N MET A 684 -6.38 30.19 -8.83
CA MET A 684 -5.24 29.27 -8.97
C MET A 684 -4.73 29.24 -10.42
N ARG A 685 -5.64 29.23 -11.41
CA ARG A 685 -5.27 29.32 -12.84
C ARG A 685 -4.61 30.65 -13.19
N LEU A 686 -5.09 31.77 -12.65
CA LEU A 686 -4.52 33.10 -12.88
C LEU A 686 -3.07 33.19 -12.36
N GLU A 687 -2.77 32.49 -11.26
CA GLU A 687 -1.42 32.32 -10.73
C GLU A 687 -0.56 31.30 -11.52
N LYS A 688 -1.05 30.81 -12.66
CA LYS A 688 -0.40 29.79 -13.51
C LYS A 688 -0.16 28.46 -12.81
N LEU A 689 -0.93 28.16 -11.76
CA LEU A 689 -0.98 26.85 -11.13
C LEU A 689 -2.08 26.04 -11.80
N LYS A 690 -1.76 24.82 -12.24
CA LYS A 690 -2.74 23.93 -12.88
C LYS A 690 -3.62 23.33 -11.78
N PRO A 691 -4.96 23.53 -11.81
CA PRO A 691 -5.86 22.87 -10.88
C PRO A 691 -5.84 21.37 -11.04
N GLY A 692 -6.19 20.70 -9.96
CA GLY A 692 -6.05 19.28 -9.87
C GLY A 692 -7.31 18.47 -9.72
N VAL A 693 -7.12 17.15 -9.81
CA VAL A 693 -8.16 16.16 -9.52
C VAL A 693 -8.76 16.36 -8.14
N PHE A 694 -7.94 16.73 -7.14
CA PHE A 694 -8.39 16.98 -5.77
C PHE A 694 -9.38 18.14 -5.69
N GLU A 695 -9.05 19.26 -6.32
CA GLU A 695 -9.87 20.47 -6.33
C GLU A 695 -11.21 20.18 -7.03
N TYR A 696 -11.18 19.52 -8.19
CA TYR A 696 -12.42 19.16 -8.89
C TYR A 696 -13.27 18.16 -8.13
N LYS A 697 -12.69 17.12 -7.54
CA LYS A 697 -13.43 16.17 -6.69
C LYS A 697 -14.08 16.87 -5.50
N SER A 698 -13.39 17.82 -4.87
CA SER A 698 -13.94 18.62 -3.77
C SER A 698 -15.17 19.41 -4.20
N VAL A 699 -15.07 20.11 -5.34
CA VAL A 699 -16.19 20.92 -5.88
C VAL A 699 -17.34 20.04 -6.35
N LEU A 700 -17.04 18.96 -7.09
CA LEU A 700 -18.01 17.95 -7.53
C LEU A 700 -18.79 17.41 -6.34
N TYR A 701 -18.10 16.96 -5.30
CA TYR A 701 -18.74 16.43 -4.12
C TYR A 701 -19.52 17.50 -3.34
N GLY A 702 -19.01 18.73 -3.29
CA GLY A 702 -19.74 19.88 -2.72
C GLY A 702 -21.08 20.12 -3.41
N TYR A 703 -21.11 20.18 -4.74
CA TYR A 703 -22.37 20.28 -5.51
C TYR A 703 -23.27 19.07 -5.32
N GLY A 704 -22.69 17.86 -5.34
CA GLY A 704 -23.41 16.62 -5.14
C GLY A 704 -24.09 16.52 -3.77
N ARG A 705 -23.43 16.94 -2.68
CA ARG A 705 -24.04 17.00 -1.34
C ARG A 705 -25.23 17.96 -1.29
N LEU A 706 -25.19 19.04 -2.05
CA LEU A 706 -26.29 20.02 -2.16
C LEU A 706 -27.42 19.60 -3.10
N GLY A 707 -27.29 18.47 -3.81
CA GLY A 707 -28.28 18.02 -4.79
C GLY A 707 -28.26 18.83 -6.10
N LEU A 708 -27.22 19.65 -6.31
CA LEU A 708 -27.04 20.47 -7.50
C LEU A 708 -26.39 19.63 -8.62
N PHE A 709 -27.16 18.69 -9.16
CA PHE A 709 -26.63 17.65 -10.06
C PHE A 709 -26.17 18.16 -11.42
N ASP A 710 -26.77 19.23 -11.93
CA ASP A 710 -26.34 19.84 -13.19
C ASP A 710 -24.95 20.46 -13.06
N ASP A 711 -24.69 21.15 -11.95
CA ASP A 711 -23.37 21.70 -11.61
C ASP A 711 -22.35 20.57 -11.37
N MET A 712 -22.72 19.54 -10.59
CA MET A 712 -21.88 18.37 -10.36
C MET A 712 -21.46 17.70 -11.68
N ASN A 713 -22.41 17.46 -12.59
CA ASN A 713 -22.15 16.87 -13.90
C ASN A 713 -21.34 17.79 -14.81
N ARG A 714 -21.51 19.12 -14.71
CA ARG A 714 -20.63 20.09 -15.38
C ARG A 714 -19.18 19.91 -14.92
N ILE A 715 -18.94 19.74 -13.63
CA ILE A 715 -17.58 19.54 -13.11
C ILE A 715 -16.98 18.23 -13.61
N VAL A 716 -17.75 17.13 -13.62
CA VAL A 716 -17.30 15.86 -14.25
C VAL A 716 -16.87 16.11 -15.70
N HIS A 717 -17.72 16.78 -16.48
CA HIS A 717 -17.39 17.07 -17.88
C HIS A 717 -16.14 17.95 -18.00
N ARG A 718 -16.00 18.94 -17.13
CA ARG A 718 -14.82 19.83 -17.09
C ARG A 718 -13.54 19.03 -16.80
N MET A 719 -13.58 18.12 -15.82
CA MET A 719 -12.47 17.21 -15.52
C MET A 719 -12.03 16.44 -16.77
N GLU A 720 -12.98 15.83 -17.48
CA GLU A 720 -12.70 15.08 -18.72
C GLU A 720 -12.06 15.96 -19.79
N THR A 721 -12.60 17.17 -20.02
CA THR A 721 -12.08 18.10 -21.04
C THR A 721 -10.69 18.62 -20.72
N GLU A 722 -10.33 18.68 -19.44
CA GLU A 722 -9.00 19.09 -18.98
C GLU A 722 -8.01 17.92 -18.84
N GLY A 723 -8.44 16.71 -19.23
CA GLY A 723 -7.61 15.51 -19.32
C GLY A 723 -7.51 14.71 -18.02
N HIS A 724 -8.37 14.98 -17.04
CA HIS A 724 -8.48 14.19 -15.81
C HIS A 724 -9.44 13.03 -16.02
N ARG A 725 -9.02 11.80 -15.68
CA ARG A 725 -9.84 10.60 -15.82
C ARG A 725 -10.81 10.46 -14.66
N VAL A 726 -12.06 10.11 -14.96
CA VAL A 726 -13.04 9.75 -13.94
C VAL A 726 -12.68 8.37 -13.39
N ASP A 727 -12.10 8.33 -12.19
CA ASP A 727 -11.73 7.09 -11.51
C ASP A 727 -12.90 6.50 -10.68
N THR A 728 -12.65 5.33 -10.07
CA THR A 728 -13.59 4.61 -9.20
C THR A 728 -14.13 5.45 -8.06
N VAL A 729 -13.38 6.44 -7.58
CA VAL A 729 -13.78 7.19 -6.39
C VAL A 729 -14.50 8.47 -6.71
N CYS A 730 -14.09 9.20 -7.75
CA CYS A 730 -14.93 10.22 -8.38
C CYS A 730 -16.31 9.63 -8.72
N SER A 731 -16.32 8.42 -9.30
CA SER A 731 -17.54 7.67 -9.62
C SER A 731 -18.40 7.35 -8.40
N ASN A 732 -17.78 6.92 -7.30
CA ASN A 732 -18.49 6.63 -6.07
C ASN A 732 -18.95 7.89 -5.32
N MET A 733 -18.30 9.05 -5.49
CA MET A 733 -18.80 10.33 -5.00
C MET A 733 -20.12 10.68 -5.68
N VAL A 734 -20.15 10.63 -7.02
CA VAL A 734 -21.36 10.89 -7.81
C VAL A 734 -22.50 9.96 -7.39
N LEU A 735 -22.22 8.65 -7.27
CA LEU A 735 -23.22 7.67 -6.81
C LEU A 735 -23.70 7.96 -5.39
N SER A 736 -22.80 8.33 -4.48
CA SER A 736 -23.16 8.65 -3.10
C SER A 736 -24.00 9.92 -3.02
N SER A 737 -23.70 10.91 -3.85
CA SER A 737 -24.49 12.13 -3.98
C SER A 737 -25.89 11.85 -4.50
N TYR A 738 -26.05 11.10 -5.59
CA TYR A 738 -27.39 10.69 -6.04
C TYR A 738 -28.14 9.86 -4.99
N GLY A 739 -27.43 8.92 -4.34
CA GLY A 739 -27.99 8.05 -3.33
C GLY A 739 -28.45 8.76 -2.06
N ALA A 740 -27.80 9.87 -1.67
CA ALA A 740 -28.19 10.69 -0.51
C ALA A 740 -29.45 11.52 -0.76
N HIS A 741 -29.85 11.68 -2.03
CA HIS A 741 -31.00 12.47 -2.48
C HIS A 741 -32.07 11.60 -3.16
N ASP A 742 -32.06 10.28 -2.90
CA ASP A 742 -33.00 9.29 -3.46
C ASP A 742 -33.12 9.33 -5.00
N ALA A 743 -32.06 9.77 -5.70
CA ALA A 743 -32.04 9.98 -7.15
C ALA A 743 -31.66 8.69 -7.91
N LEU A 744 -32.43 7.62 -7.71
CA LEU A 744 -32.16 6.29 -8.29
C LEU A 744 -32.06 6.27 -9.84
N PRO A 745 -32.89 7.01 -10.60
CA PRO A 745 -32.75 7.04 -12.07
C PRO A 745 -31.39 7.58 -12.54
N GLN A 746 -30.87 8.58 -11.84
CA GLN A 746 -29.55 9.17 -12.10
C GLN A 746 -28.44 8.19 -11.72
N MET A 747 -28.58 7.44 -10.62
CA MET A 747 -27.66 6.36 -10.26
C MET A 747 -27.59 5.30 -11.36
N GLY A 748 -28.74 4.87 -11.89
CA GLY A 748 -28.81 3.88 -12.96
C GLY A 748 -28.12 4.37 -14.24
N SER A 749 -28.37 5.62 -14.62
CA SER A 749 -27.73 6.26 -15.78
C SER A 749 -26.21 6.37 -15.59
N TRP A 750 -25.76 6.74 -14.40
CA TRP A 750 -24.34 6.85 -14.08
C TRP A 750 -23.63 5.49 -14.09
N LEU A 751 -24.24 4.44 -13.54
CA LEU A 751 -23.67 3.08 -13.59
C LEU A 751 -23.49 2.57 -15.03
N GLN A 752 -24.34 2.98 -15.98
CA GLN A 752 -24.10 2.67 -17.39
C GLN A 752 -22.92 3.48 -17.93
N ARG A 753 -22.82 4.77 -17.60
CA ARG A 753 -21.70 5.63 -18.01
C ARG A 753 -20.34 5.14 -17.47
N LEU A 754 -20.30 4.45 -16.34
CA LEU A 754 -19.07 3.81 -15.84
C LEU A 754 -18.50 2.77 -16.82
N LYS A 755 -19.34 2.11 -17.60
CA LYS A 755 -18.89 1.20 -18.67
C LYS A 755 -18.20 1.98 -19.79
N ASP A 756 -18.74 3.14 -20.16
CA ASP A 756 -18.14 4.01 -21.16
C ASP A 756 -16.77 4.56 -20.70
N PHE A 757 -16.61 4.72 -19.38
CA PHE A 757 -15.34 5.11 -18.75
C PHE A 757 -14.36 3.96 -18.50
N ASN A 758 -14.73 2.71 -18.79
CA ASN A 758 -13.97 1.52 -18.40
C ASN A 758 -13.63 1.47 -16.90
N VAL A 759 -14.51 1.98 -16.03
CA VAL A 759 -14.35 1.94 -14.58
C VAL A 759 -15.07 0.71 -14.03
N PRO A 760 -14.37 -0.28 -13.44
CA PRO A 760 -15.02 -1.44 -12.85
C PRO A 760 -15.83 -1.05 -11.62
N LEU A 761 -16.95 -1.75 -11.41
CA LEU A 761 -17.73 -1.58 -10.18
C LEU A 761 -16.95 -2.20 -9.02
N SER A 762 -16.94 -1.53 -7.87
CA SER A 762 -16.26 -2.02 -6.66
C SER A 762 -17.25 -2.40 -5.56
N LEU A 763 -16.74 -3.03 -4.50
CA LEU A 763 -17.50 -3.28 -3.27
C LEU A 763 -18.17 -2.00 -2.73
N ARG A 764 -17.47 -0.86 -2.83
CA ARG A 764 -17.99 0.43 -2.41
C ARG A 764 -19.19 0.85 -3.26
N THR A 765 -19.13 0.62 -4.57
CA THR A 765 -20.25 0.87 -5.49
C THR A 765 -21.48 0.06 -5.10
N TYR A 766 -21.32 -1.23 -4.79
CA TYR A 766 -22.41 -2.06 -4.27
C TYR A 766 -23.02 -1.50 -2.98
N ASN A 767 -22.16 -1.17 -2.01
CA ASN A 767 -22.59 -0.61 -0.73
C ASN A 767 -23.36 0.70 -0.93
N THR A 768 -22.83 1.63 -1.70
CA THR A 768 -23.50 2.91 -1.96
C THR A 768 -24.85 2.69 -2.65
N VAL A 769 -24.88 1.93 -3.74
CA VAL A 769 -26.10 1.76 -4.56
C VAL A 769 -27.20 1.03 -3.78
N LEU A 770 -26.87 -0.11 -3.16
CA LEU A 770 -27.88 -0.97 -2.54
C LEU A 770 -28.42 -0.43 -1.21
N ASN A 771 -27.67 0.41 -0.51
CA ASN A 771 -28.20 1.10 0.67
C ASN A 771 -29.15 2.23 0.32
N SER A 772 -29.02 2.81 -0.88
CA SER A 772 -29.96 3.81 -1.39
C SER A 772 -31.25 3.20 -1.93
N CYS A 773 -31.34 1.87 -2.08
CA CYS A 773 -32.56 1.19 -2.50
C CYS A 773 -33.56 1.03 -1.34
N PRO A 774 -34.70 1.76 -1.32
CA PRO A 774 -35.63 1.75 -0.19
C PRO A 774 -36.36 0.42 -0.01
N ASN A 775 -36.74 -0.29 -1.09
CA ASN A 775 -37.45 -1.56 -0.96
C ASN A 775 -36.50 -2.68 -0.50
N ILE A 776 -35.26 -2.70 -0.99
CA ILE A 776 -34.23 -3.63 -0.49
C ILE A 776 -34.01 -3.41 1.01
N THR A 777 -33.83 -2.16 1.42
CA THR A 777 -33.62 -1.80 2.83
C THR A 777 -34.85 -2.14 3.68
N SER A 778 -36.06 -1.99 3.14
CA SER A 778 -37.32 -2.35 3.81
C SER A 778 -37.44 -3.88 4.00
N LEU A 779 -37.14 -4.67 2.97
CA LEU A 779 -37.16 -6.14 3.02
C LEU A 779 -36.21 -6.68 4.10
N LEU A 780 -35.06 -6.03 4.28
CA LEU A 780 -34.04 -6.47 5.24
C LEU A 780 -34.37 -6.16 6.70
N LYS A 781 -35.48 -5.45 6.98
CA LYS A 781 -36.02 -5.29 8.35
C LYS A 781 -36.63 -6.59 8.88
N ASP A 782 -37.18 -7.44 8.02
CA ASP A 782 -37.68 -8.78 8.36
C ASP A 782 -37.00 -9.88 7.52
N LEU A 783 -35.94 -10.43 8.08
CA LEU A 783 -35.16 -11.49 7.43
C LEU A 783 -35.95 -12.81 7.23
N ASN A 784 -37.13 -12.96 7.84
CA ASN A 784 -37.96 -14.17 7.66
C ASN A 784 -38.67 -14.21 6.31
N SER A 785 -38.95 -13.05 5.71
CA SER A 785 -39.77 -12.91 4.51
C SER A 785 -39.00 -12.46 3.27
N CYS A 786 -37.69 -12.20 3.41
CA CYS A 786 -36.88 -11.77 2.26
C CYS A 786 -36.78 -12.84 1.16
N PRO A 787 -36.79 -12.46 -0.12
CA PRO A 787 -36.47 -13.35 -1.25
C PRO A 787 -35.15 -14.12 -1.11
N LEU A 788 -35.02 -15.26 -1.77
CA LEU A 788 -33.81 -16.10 -1.72
C LEU A 788 -33.14 -16.30 -3.09
N SER A 789 -33.68 -15.68 -4.14
CA SER A 789 -33.09 -15.65 -5.47
C SER A 789 -33.15 -14.25 -6.06
N VAL A 790 -32.24 -13.91 -6.97
CA VAL A 790 -32.26 -12.62 -7.67
C VAL A 790 -33.58 -12.45 -8.44
N SER A 791 -34.06 -13.49 -9.12
CA SER A 791 -35.33 -13.45 -9.86
C SER A 791 -36.54 -13.13 -8.99
N GLU A 792 -36.60 -13.70 -7.79
CA GLU A 792 -37.67 -13.40 -6.83
C GLU A 792 -37.48 -11.99 -6.24
N LEU A 793 -36.25 -11.58 -5.90
CA LEU A 793 -35.98 -10.22 -5.45
C LEU A 793 -36.54 -9.18 -6.43
N LEU A 794 -36.28 -9.34 -7.73
CA LEU A 794 -36.71 -8.40 -8.76
C LEU A 794 -38.24 -8.19 -8.81
N THR A 795 -39.08 -9.10 -8.29
CA THR A 795 -40.54 -8.91 -8.27
C THR A 795 -41.01 -8.01 -7.13
N PHE A 796 -40.17 -7.73 -6.14
CA PHE A 796 -40.48 -6.86 -5.00
C PHE A 796 -39.90 -5.44 -5.15
N LEU A 797 -39.09 -5.20 -6.18
CA LEU A 797 -38.41 -3.95 -6.43
C LEU A 797 -39.21 -3.04 -7.36
N ASN A 798 -39.02 -1.73 -7.23
CA ASN A 798 -39.55 -0.78 -8.20
C ASN A 798 -38.70 -0.77 -9.50
N GLU A 799 -39.17 -0.11 -10.54
CA GLU A 799 -38.50 -0.11 -11.85
C GLU A 799 -37.03 0.38 -11.77
N ASP A 800 -36.76 1.42 -10.99
CA ASP A 800 -35.42 1.99 -10.84
C ASP A 800 -34.46 1.02 -10.11
N GLU A 801 -34.91 0.43 -9.00
CA GLU A 801 -34.15 -0.57 -8.24
C GLU A 801 -33.89 -1.84 -9.07
N VAL A 802 -34.83 -2.25 -9.91
CA VAL A 802 -34.64 -3.38 -10.84
C VAL A 802 -33.50 -3.08 -11.81
N VAL A 803 -33.42 -1.85 -12.35
CA VAL A 803 -32.31 -1.45 -13.23
C VAL A 803 -30.99 -1.50 -12.46
N LEU A 804 -30.93 -0.95 -11.25
CA LEU A 804 -29.72 -0.96 -10.41
C LEU A 804 -29.23 -2.38 -10.12
N VAL A 805 -30.11 -3.27 -9.65
CA VAL A 805 -29.75 -4.67 -9.33
C VAL A 805 -29.30 -5.43 -10.59
N ARG A 806 -29.92 -5.19 -11.74
CA ARG A 806 -29.49 -5.80 -13.01
C ARG A 806 -28.09 -5.37 -13.43
N VAL A 807 -27.74 -4.09 -13.24
CA VAL A 807 -26.39 -3.61 -13.57
C VAL A 807 -25.35 -4.19 -12.61
N LEU A 808 -25.64 -4.19 -11.31
CA LEU A 808 -24.73 -4.75 -10.31
C LEU A 808 -24.48 -6.24 -10.56
N THR A 809 -25.55 -7.02 -10.81
CA THR A 809 -25.43 -8.48 -10.99
C THR A 809 -24.61 -8.91 -12.21
N GLN A 810 -24.32 -8.01 -13.14
CA GLN A 810 -23.46 -8.25 -14.31
C GLN A 810 -21.97 -7.97 -14.06
N SER A 811 -21.58 -7.58 -12.84
CA SER A 811 -20.21 -7.16 -12.51
C SER A 811 -19.34 -8.28 -11.93
N SER A 812 -18.03 -8.03 -11.84
CA SER A 812 -17.02 -8.94 -11.29
C SER A 812 -16.95 -9.00 -9.76
N VAL A 813 -17.69 -8.15 -9.03
CA VAL A 813 -17.53 -7.99 -7.57
C VAL A 813 -17.73 -9.31 -6.80
N LEU A 814 -18.62 -10.19 -7.27
CA LEU A 814 -18.75 -11.53 -6.71
C LEU A 814 -17.45 -12.34 -6.82
N HIS A 815 -16.79 -12.30 -7.99
CA HIS A 815 -15.55 -13.03 -8.21
C HIS A 815 -14.41 -12.47 -7.36
N GLU A 816 -14.37 -11.16 -7.13
CA GLU A 816 -13.39 -10.53 -6.21
C GLU A 816 -13.62 -10.93 -4.74
N ALA A 817 -14.88 -11.14 -4.35
CA ALA A 817 -15.24 -11.61 -3.02
C ALA A 817 -15.10 -13.13 -2.83
N MET A 818 -14.79 -13.88 -3.90
CA MET A 818 -14.71 -15.34 -3.89
C MET A 818 -13.30 -15.86 -4.14
N GLU A 819 -12.86 -16.82 -3.34
CA GLU A 819 -11.68 -17.64 -3.62
C GLU A 819 -12.14 -19.07 -3.93
N TRP A 820 -11.54 -19.72 -4.94
CA TRP A 820 -11.93 -21.07 -5.34
C TRP A 820 -10.72 -21.95 -5.67
N SER A 821 -10.53 -23.01 -4.91
CA SER A 821 -9.45 -23.99 -5.08
C SER A 821 -9.91 -25.42 -4.75
N SER A 822 -9.04 -26.40 -4.96
CA SER A 822 -9.32 -27.79 -4.56
C SER A 822 -9.43 -28.00 -3.04
N LEU A 823 -8.80 -27.13 -2.25
CA LEU A 823 -8.80 -27.21 -0.80
C LEU A 823 -9.96 -26.44 -0.19
N GLU A 824 -10.21 -25.23 -0.69
CA GLU A 824 -11.12 -24.27 -0.09
C GLU A 824 -11.89 -23.50 -1.17
N GLY A 825 -13.21 -23.38 -0.98
CA GLY A 825 -14.05 -22.40 -1.66
C GLY A 825 -14.57 -21.39 -0.64
N LYS A 826 -14.09 -20.14 -0.71
CA LYS A 826 -14.33 -19.11 0.29
C LYS A 826 -15.12 -17.96 -0.31
N LEU A 827 -16.09 -17.44 0.42
CA LEU A 827 -16.77 -16.17 0.14
C LEU A 827 -16.49 -15.21 1.30
N ASP A 828 -15.92 -14.05 0.99
CA ASP A 828 -15.65 -13.00 1.97
C ASP A 828 -16.67 -11.87 1.88
N LEU A 829 -17.53 -11.77 2.90
CA LEU A 829 -18.51 -10.68 3.03
C LEU A 829 -18.00 -9.57 3.96
N HIS A 830 -16.72 -9.59 4.36
CA HIS A 830 -16.16 -8.54 5.20
C HIS A 830 -16.17 -7.20 4.46
N GLY A 831 -16.56 -6.13 5.16
CA GLY A 831 -16.71 -4.79 4.56
C GLY A 831 -17.98 -4.60 3.71
N MET A 832 -18.84 -5.61 3.57
CA MET A 832 -20.15 -5.45 2.94
C MET A 832 -21.20 -4.90 3.91
N HIS A 833 -22.02 -3.98 3.42
CA HIS A 833 -23.24 -3.58 4.11
C HIS A 833 -24.30 -4.68 3.97
N LEU A 834 -25.35 -4.63 4.80
CA LEU A 834 -26.39 -5.67 4.86
C LEU A 834 -27.03 -5.92 3.49
N SER A 835 -27.34 -4.87 2.73
CA SER A 835 -27.95 -4.95 1.39
C SER A 835 -27.01 -5.56 0.35
N SER A 836 -25.73 -5.23 0.39
CA SER A 836 -24.72 -5.81 -0.50
C SER A 836 -24.48 -7.28 -0.21
N ALA A 837 -24.31 -7.63 1.07
CA ALA A 837 -24.14 -9.03 1.47
C ALA A 837 -25.36 -9.86 1.07
N TYR A 838 -26.57 -9.32 1.17
CA TYR A 838 -27.79 -9.99 0.74
C TYR A 838 -27.79 -10.32 -0.76
N LEU A 839 -27.47 -9.34 -1.61
CA LEU A 839 -27.40 -9.57 -3.06
C LEU A 839 -26.27 -10.54 -3.43
N ILE A 840 -25.06 -10.33 -2.89
CA ILE A 840 -23.89 -11.18 -3.14
C ILE A 840 -24.15 -12.63 -2.69
N MET A 841 -24.83 -12.84 -1.56
CA MET A 841 -25.20 -14.18 -1.11
C MET A 841 -26.11 -14.90 -2.11
N MET A 842 -27.08 -14.21 -2.72
CA MET A 842 -27.92 -14.81 -3.77
C MET A 842 -27.11 -15.12 -5.03
N GLN A 843 -26.28 -14.18 -5.49
CA GLN A 843 -25.42 -14.40 -6.65
C GLN A 843 -24.44 -15.56 -6.42
N TRP A 844 -23.89 -15.67 -5.21
CA TRP A 844 -22.99 -16.76 -4.82
C TRP A 844 -23.66 -18.13 -4.85
N MET A 845 -24.91 -18.24 -4.35
CA MET A 845 -25.66 -19.49 -4.42
C MET A 845 -25.88 -19.94 -5.87
N ASP A 846 -26.20 -19.01 -6.76
CA ASP A 846 -26.39 -19.30 -8.19
C ASP A 846 -25.05 -19.66 -8.88
N GLU A 847 -23.98 -18.92 -8.61
CA GLU A 847 -22.64 -19.18 -9.15
C GLU A 847 -22.09 -20.55 -8.71
N ILE A 848 -22.26 -20.93 -7.45
CA ILE A 848 -21.83 -22.26 -6.97
C ILE A 848 -22.64 -23.38 -7.63
N LYS A 849 -23.96 -23.21 -7.81
CA LYS A 849 -24.80 -24.18 -8.52
C LYS A 849 -24.28 -24.39 -9.95
N VAL A 850 -23.97 -23.31 -10.66
CA VAL A 850 -23.41 -23.36 -12.02
C VAL A 850 -22.06 -24.08 -12.01
N ARG A 851 -21.15 -23.74 -11.08
CA ARG A 851 -19.85 -24.42 -10.97
C ARG A 851 -20.01 -25.91 -10.71
N PHE A 852 -20.85 -26.33 -9.77
CA PHE A 852 -21.00 -27.75 -9.44
C PHE A 852 -21.66 -28.59 -10.54
N SER A 853 -22.42 -27.94 -11.42
CA SER A 853 -23.07 -28.56 -12.59
C SER A 853 -22.11 -28.78 -13.77
N GLY A 854 -20.90 -28.19 -13.74
CA GLY A 854 -19.92 -28.36 -14.81
C GLY A 854 -19.10 -29.66 -14.72
N ASP A 855 -18.90 -30.34 -15.86
CA ASP A 855 -18.22 -31.65 -15.98
C ASP A 855 -16.75 -31.68 -15.50
N LYS A 856 -16.10 -30.52 -15.35
CA LYS A 856 -14.68 -30.39 -14.94
C LYS A 856 -14.49 -29.70 -13.58
N CYS A 857 -15.56 -29.47 -12.81
CA CYS A 857 -15.47 -28.70 -11.59
C CYS A 857 -14.81 -29.48 -10.45
N VAL A 858 -13.69 -28.96 -9.94
CA VAL A 858 -13.06 -29.45 -8.72
C VAL A 858 -13.92 -29.01 -7.53
N VAL A 859 -14.49 -29.98 -6.82
CA VAL A 859 -15.26 -29.73 -5.59
C VAL A 859 -14.27 -29.45 -4.45
N PRO A 860 -14.30 -28.27 -3.81
CA PRO A 860 -13.42 -27.95 -2.70
C PRO A 860 -13.61 -28.91 -1.52
N ALA A 861 -12.57 -29.16 -0.73
CA ALA A 861 -12.70 -29.97 0.48
C ALA A 861 -13.64 -29.30 1.49
N GLU A 862 -13.51 -27.98 1.65
CA GLU A 862 -14.34 -27.16 2.54
C GLU A 862 -14.86 -25.90 1.82
N ILE A 863 -16.08 -25.50 2.16
CA ILE A 863 -16.70 -24.25 1.72
C ILE A 863 -16.87 -23.35 2.94
N ILE A 864 -16.39 -22.12 2.84
CA ILE A 864 -16.36 -21.14 3.93
C ILE A 864 -17.08 -19.85 3.49
N VAL A 865 -18.00 -19.35 4.31
CA VAL A 865 -18.59 -18.02 4.16
C VAL A 865 -18.18 -17.18 5.37
N VAL A 866 -17.45 -16.10 5.13
CA VAL A 866 -16.99 -15.16 6.15
C VAL A 866 -18.01 -14.03 6.24
N SER A 867 -18.75 -13.95 7.34
CA SER A 867 -19.81 -12.94 7.56
C SER A 867 -19.45 -11.91 8.65
N GLY A 868 -18.17 -11.92 9.06
CA GLY A 868 -17.62 -11.13 10.16
C GLY A 868 -17.93 -11.67 11.56
N SER A 869 -17.06 -11.28 12.52
CA SER A 869 -17.03 -11.47 14.00
C SER A 869 -15.92 -12.38 14.56
N GLY A 870 -14.64 -11.98 14.40
CA GLY A 870 -13.48 -12.49 15.17
C GLY A 870 -13.13 -11.60 16.40
N LYS A 871 -12.02 -11.90 17.10
CA LYS A 871 -11.59 -11.28 18.40
C LYS A 871 -11.36 -9.74 18.39
N HIS A 872 -11.58 -9.06 17.27
CA HIS A 872 -11.28 -7.63 17.05
C HIS A 872 -12.50 -6.75 16.70
N SER A 873 -13.74 -7.23 16.88
CA SER A 873 -14.94 -6.40 16.69
C SER A 873 -15.12 -5.38 17.83
N SER A 874 -15.53 -4.14 17.50
CA SER A 874 -15.88 -3.09 18.47
C SER A 874 -17.15 -3.43 19.28
N VAL A 875 -18.03 -4.27 18.73
CA VAL A 875 -19.18 -4.87 19.43
C VAL A 875 -19.04 -6.39 19.38
N ARG A 876 -18.80 -7.01 20.55
CA ARG A 876 -18.58 -8.45 20.68
C ARG A 876 -19.93 -9.17 20.69
N GLY A 877 -20.27 -9.89 19.60
CA GLY A 877 -21.30 -10.94 19.65
C GLY A 877 -22.29 -11.01 18.49
N GLU A 878 -22.59 -9.93 17.77
CA GLU A 878 -23.66 -9.92 16.75
C GLU A 878 -23.30 -9.00 15.57
N SER A 879 -23.21 -9.57 14.37
CA SER A 879 -23.09 -8.85 13.09
C SER A 879 -24.42 -8.97 12.35
N PRO A 880 -25.01 -7.86 11.84
CA PRO A 880 -26.22 -7.92 11.01
C PRO A 880 -26.05 -8.83 9.79
N VAL A 881 -24.87 -8.82 9.17
CA VAL A 881 -24.52 -9.70 8.04
C VAL A 881 -24.50 -11.16 8.47
N LYS A 882 -23.95 -11.48 9.64
CA LYS A 882 -24.01 -12.84 10.20
C LYS A 882 -25.44 -13.29 10.47
N ALA A 883 -26.30 -12.41 10.99
CA ALA A 883 -27.71 -12.72 11.23
C ALA A 883 -28.46 -13.01 9.92
N LEU A 884 -28.22 -12.21 8.88
CA LEU A 884 -28.71 -12.42 7.53
C LEU A 884 -28.26 -13.77 6.96
N VAL A 885 -26.95 -14.04 6.93
CA VAL A 885 -26.40 -15.31 6.41
C VAL A 885 -27.00 -16.49 7.16
N LYS A 886 -27.04 -16.45 8.51
CA LYS A 886 -27.67 -17.50 9.32
C LYS A 886 -29.12 -17.73 8.90
N LYS A 887 -29.89 -16.67 8.70
CA LYS A 887 -31.31 -16.76 8.34
C LYS A 887 -31.51 -17.36 6.95
N MET A 888 -30.73 -16.91 5.96
CA MET A 888 -30.76 -17.46 4.60
C MET A 888 -30.37 -18.93 4.58
N MET A 889 -29.33 -19.33 5.33
CA MET A 889 -28.90 -20.73 5.43
C MET A 889 -29.99 -21.63 6.03
N VAL A 890 -30.67 -21.19 7.08
CA VAL A 890 -31.78 -21.95 7.69
C VAL A 890 -32.94 -22.11 6.71
N ARG A 891 -33.34 -21.03 6.04
CA ARG A 891 -34.49 -21.04 5.11
C ARG A 891 -34.25 -21.84 3.84
N THR A 892 -32.99 -21.93 3.41
CA THR A 892 -32.60 -22.72 2.24
C THR A 892 -32.25 -24.17 2.56
N GLY A 893 -32.33 -24.59 3.84
CA GLY A 893 -31.99 -25.95 4.26
C GLY A 893 -30.49 -26.28 4.17
N SER A 894 -29.63 -25.26 4.22
CA SER A 894 -28.19 -25.38 4.02
C SER A 894 -27.50 -26.29 5.05
N PRO A 895 -26.51 -27.10 4.65
CA PRO A 895 -25.71 -27.92 5.55
C PRO A 895 -24.65 -27.11 6.32
N MET A 896 -24.48 -25.82 6.01
CA MET A 896 -23.47 -24.96 6.61
C MET A 896 -23.73 -24.70 8.09
N ARG A 897 -22.66 -24.71 8.88
CA ARG A 897 -22.69 -24.50 10.34
C ARG A 897 -21.70 -23.43 10.74
N ILE A 898 -22.00 -22.69 11.80
CA ILE A 898 -21.06 -21.74 12.39
C ILE A 898 -19.82 -22.50 12.88
N ASP A 899 -18.64 -22.05 12.49
CA ASP A 899 -17.38 -22.65 12.93
C ASP A 899 -17.19 -22.44 14.44
N ARG A 900 -16.74 -23.51 15.11
CA ARG A 900 -16.44 -23.51 16.55
C ARG A 900 -15.19 -22.71 16.88
N LYS A 901 -14.24 -22.62 15.93
CA LYS A 901 -12.98 -21.88 16.13
C LYS A 901 -13.14 -20.40 15.79
N ASN A 902 -13.94 -20.09 14.77
CA ASN A 902 -14.27 -18.73 14.37
C ASN A 902 -15.78 -18.53 14.20
N VAL A 903 -16.41 -17.90 15.20
CA VAL A 903 -17.86 -17.63 15.19
C VAL A 903 -18.31 -16.66 14.10
N GLY A 904 -17.38 -16.03 13.38
CA GLY A 904 -17.64 -15.18 12.21
C GLY A 904 -17.64 -15.92 10.86
N CYS A 905 -17.43 -17.24 10.88
CA CYS A 905 -17.40 -18.08 9.68
C CYS A 905 -18.49 -19.15 9.71
N PHE A 906 -19.07 -19.42 8.55
CA PHE A 906 -19.90 -20.60 8.29
C PHE A 906 -19.11 -21.58 7.44
N ILE A 907 -19.11 -22.86 7.83
CA ILE A 907 -18.33 -23.91 7.17
C ILE A 907 -19.19 -25.14 6.85
N ALA A 908 -18.87 -25.81 5.74
CA ALA A 908 -19.36 -27.15 5.39
C ALA A 908 -18.38 -27.87 4.45
N LYS A 909 -18.47 -29.20 4.38
CA LYS A 909 -17.73 -29.98 3.39
C LYS A 909 -18.26 -29.68 1.98
N GLY A 910 -17.39 -29.42 1.02
CA GLY A 910 -17.83 -29.04 -0.33
C GLY A 910 -18.70 -30.08 -1.02
N LYS A 911 -18.46 -31.37 -0.78
CA LYS A 911 -19.34 -32.46 -1.27
C LYS A 911 -20.78 -32.32 -0.74
N THR A 912 -20.95 -32.01 0.54
CA THR A 912 -22.27 -31.83 1.15
C THR A 912 -22.96 -30.57 0.63
N VAL A 913 -22.21 -29.49 0.37
CA VAL A 913 -22.74 -28.28 -0.27
C VAL A 913 -23.18 -28.57 -1.71
N LYS A 914 -22.41 -29.37 -2.46
CA LYS A 914 -22.79 -29.82 -3.80
C LYS A 914 -24.06 -30.66 -3.79
N GLU A 915 -24.16 -31.63 -2.89
CA GLU A 915 -25.37 -32.45 -2.73
C GLU A 915 -26.60 -31.61 -2.36
N TRP A 916 -26.42 -30.56 -1.56
CA TRP A 916 -27.51 -29.65 -1.20
C TRP A 916 -27.95 -28.73 -2.35
N LEU A 917 -27.01 -28.15 -3.10
CA LEU A 917 -27.32 -27.18 -4.15
C LEU A 917 -27.75 -27.81 -5.49
N CYS A 918 -27.39 -29.08 -5.73
CA CYS A 918 -27.68 -29.81 -6.97
C CYS A 918 -28.78 -30.88 -6.81
N GLN A 919 -29.49 -30.91 -5.67
CA GLN A 919 -30.79 -31.59 -5.53
C GLN A 919 -31.88 -30.75 -6.19
#